data_AF-A0A815IXA1-F1
#
_entry.id   AF-A0A815IXA1-F1
#
_cell.length_a   1.000
_cell.length_b   1.000
_cell.length_c   1.000
_cell.angle_alpha   90.00
_cell.angle_beta   90.00
_cell.angle_gamma   90.00
#
_symmetry.space_group_name_H-M   'P 1'
#
loop_
_entity.id
_entity.type
_entity.pdbx_description
1 polymer ?
#
loop_
_entity_poly.entity_id
_entity_poly.type
_entity_poly.pdbx_seq_one_letter_code
_entity_poly.pdbx_strand_id
1 'polypeptide(L)'
;MEGLTLIWFDENIDLTEDTKQTAKMLRQCEQTPLNVYRGARLSSDELDRLKANEGKLISMNGFLSTSRSRKLALCLARKSTKRTDALPVLFHIQCDIKGESSDVIFADIAEMGDYPEEQDVLFDLGAAFRIESIIFDDKLNLWLIEMKATNEGAQIAQAYIELNKKDLDEGTVSVPIIFGRLLADMKLYEKSQYYFEKLLVDSTDEDAASVYHNIGRVQNFKGKYDQALESYTKSLEMKGICFPPIHVSTAATLEDIGGVYDSKGQYDRALEYYMKSLEMKEICLPSNHASTAVTLENIGGVYDSKGQYDQALEYYMKSFQMKEICFPPNHDKTAATLNNIGMIYGSKGQYDRALEYYIKSLEMKEICFPPNHASTADTLENIGDIYDSKGQHDRVPEYLESYMKFLETEEICLPSNHASTADTFNNIGLVYGSTGQYDRALKYFMKSLKMKEICLPPNHARTADTLNNIGLVYGSTGQYDRALEYYMKSLQMKEICFPPNHDRTAATLNNIGMVYGSKGQHDRALEYFMKSLEMKEICLPPNHDRTAATLENFGMVHRSMGEYDLALEYYMKSLKMKEICLPPNHDKTADTLNNIGVVYDLKGEYDLALEYYMKSLEMKEICLPPNHTSTADTLNNIGMVHRSKGECDRALEYYMKSLKMKEICLPLNHARTADTLNNIGLVYYSKSEYGRALEYYMKSLKMKEICLPPNHDRTADTLYNIGLAYQSKGEYGRALDFYRNGLNIYQ
;
A
#
# COMPACT_ATOMS: atom_id res chain seq x y z
N MET A 1 -24.21 29.71 -16.80
CA MET A 1 -25.07 30.35 -15.77
C MET A 1 -24.79 31.87 -15.64
N GLU A 2 -25.07 32.66 -16.67
CA GLU A 2 -25.16 34.12 -16.55
C GLU A 2 -26.57 34.52 -16.99
N GLY A 3 -27.38 34.95 -16.04
CA GLY A 3 -28.81 35.17 -16.19
C GLY A 3 -29.54 35.01 -14.86
N LEU A 4 -29.01 35.64 -13.81
CA LEU A 4 -29.68 35.80 -12.53
C LEU A 4 -30.37 37.16 -12.57
N THR A 5 -31.70 37.17 -12.56
CA THR A 5 -32.47 38.36 -12.23
C THR A 5 -32.19 38.67 -10.76
N LEU A 6 -31.54 39.80 -10.47
CA LEU A 6 -31.44 40.35 -9.12
C LEU A 6 -32.85 40.77 -8.68
N ILE A 7 -33.38 40.14 -7.63
CA ILE A 7 -34.54 40.63 -6.89
C ILE A 7 -33.99 41.74 -5.99
N TRP A 8 -34.48 42.97 -6.16
CA TRP A 8 -34.12 44.09 -5.29
C TRP A 8 -34.93 43.98 -4.01
N PHE A 9 -34.26 43.73 -2.89
CA PHE A 9 -34.85 43.84 -1.56
C PHE A 9 -34.54 45.22 -0.96
N ASP A 10 -35.47 45.75 -0.17
CA ASP A 10 -35.30 47.00 0.58
C ASP A 10 -34.09 46.89 1.54
N GLU A 11 -33.29 47.95 1.70
CA GLU A 11 -31.98 47.93 2.38
C GLU A 11 -32.02 47.55 3.88
N ASN A 12 -33.21 47.29 4.44
CA ASN A 12 -33.43 46.96 5.85
C ASN A 12 -33.90 45.52 6.13
N ILE A 13 -33.91 44.62 5.12
CA ILE A 13 -34.37 43.23 5.30
C ILE A 13 -33.18 42.32 5.66
N ASP A 14 -33.14 41.82 6.89
CA ASP A 14 -32.26 40.70 7.26
C ASP A 14 -32.85 39.40 6.72
N LEU A 15 -32.52 39.11 5.45
CA LEU A 15 -32.97 37.93 4.74
C LEU A 15 -32.73 36.65 5.54
N THR A 16 -31.71 36.58 6.39
CA THR A 16 -31.35 35.38 7.16
C THR A 16 -32.29 35.07 8.33
N GLU A 17 -32.92 36.08 8.94
CA GLU A 17 -33.83 35.89 10.08
C GLU A 17 -35.28 35.73 9.62
N ASP A 18 -35.68 36.47 8.58
CA ASP A 18 -37.01 36.37 7.98
C ASP A 18 -37.21 35.06 7.19
N THR A 19 -36.17 34.55 6.51
CA THR A 19 -36.17 33.22 5.88
C THR A 19 -36.37 32.09 6.90
N LYS A 20 -35.78 32.22 8.09
CA LYS A 20 -35.95 31.25 9.19
C LYS A 20 -37.36 31.26 9.76
N GLN A 21 -38.01 32.43 9.85
CA GLN A 21 -39.38 32.55 10.34
C GLN A 21 -40.41 31.98 9.35
N THR A 22 -40.31 32.33 8.07
CA THR A 22 -41.22 31.82 7.01
C THR A 22 -41.10 30.30 6.84
N ALA A 23 -39.89 29.75 6.87
CA ALA A 23 -39.69 28.30 6.84
C ALA A 23 -40.28 27.58 8.05
N LYS A 24 -40.26 28.21 9.24
CA LYS A 24 -40.87 27.69 10.46
C LYS A 24 -42.39 27.65 10.37
N MET A 25 -43.01 28.64 9.72
CA MET A 25 -44.45 28.67 9.44
C MET A 25 -44.87 27.58 8.43
N LEU A 26 -44.10 27.38 7.36
CA LEU A 26 -44.36 26.32 6.36
C LEU A 26 -44.33 24.90 6.96
N ARG A 27 -43.42 24.64 7.91
CA ARG A 27 -43.35 23.36 8.64
C ARG A 27 -44.64 23.02 9.39
N GLN A 28 -45.45 24.02 9.75
CA GLN A 28 -46.67 23.85 10.52
C GLN A 28 -47.92 23.59 9.65
N CYS A 29 -47.89 23.89 8.35
CA CYS A 29 -49.13 24.07 7.59
C CYS A 29 -49.57 22.95 6.61
N GLU A 30 -48.75 22.15 5.90
CA GLU A 30 -49.30 21.03 5.07
C GLU A 30 -48.26 20.04 4.47
N GLN A 31 -48.71 19.11 3.60
CA GLN A 31 -48.10 17.84 3.14
C GLN A 31 -46.64 17.90 2.67
N THR A 32 -45.86 16.91 3.12
CA THR A 32 -44.48 16.62 2.67
C THR A 32 -44.45 15.52 1.60
N PRO A 33 -43.59 15.62 0.57
CA PRO A 33 -42.58 16.66 0.31
C PRO A 33 -43.14 17.91 -0.39
N LEU A 34 -42.50 19.07 -0.19
CA LEU A 34 -42.77 20.29 -0.96
C LEU A 34 -42.09 20.20 -2.31
N ASN A 35 -42.86 20.39 -3.37
CA ASN A 35 -42.35 20.38 -4.74
C ASN A 35 -42.22 21.82 -5.26
N VAL A 36 -41.03 22.17 -5.73
CA VAL A 36 -40.76 23.45 -6.39
C VAL A 36 -40.12 23.21 -7.74
N TYR A 37 -40.30 24.18 -8.64
CA TYR A 37 -39.96 24.06 -10.04
C TYR A 37 -39.17 25.28 -10.51
N ARG A 38 -38.22 25.06 -11.42
CA ARG A 38 -37.52 26.14 -12.12
C ARG A 38 -37.43 25.82 -13.60
N GLY A 39 -37.96 26.73 -14.43
CA GLY A 39 -37.77 26.66 -15.87
C GLY A 39 -36.52 27.40 -16.28
N ALA A 40 -35.64 26.75 -17.04
CA ALA A 40 -34.44 27.37 -17.57
C ALA A 40 -34.14 26.88 -18.98
N ARG A 41 -33.12 27.46 -19.61
CA ARG A 41 -32.52 26.91 -20.83
C ARG A 41 -31.03 26.75 -20.63
N LEU A 42 -30.51 25.59 -21.00
CA LEU A 42 -29.10 25.21 -20.85
C LEU A 42 -28.47 24.97 -22.22
N SER A 43 -27.16 25.18 -22.36
CA SER A 43 -26.43 24.67 -23.53
C SER A 43 -26.35 23.13 -23.50
N SER A 44 -26.01 22.52 -24.63
CA SER A 44 -25.71 21.07 -24.67
C SER A 44 -24.61 20.72 -23.66
N ASP A 45 -23.54 21.50 -23.61
CA ASP A 45 -22.41 21.26 -22.70
C ASP A 45 -22.82 21.38 -21.22
N GLU A 46 -23.68 22.35 -20.87
CA GLU A 46 -24.20 22.50 -19.51
C GLU A 46 -25.07 21.28 -19.12
N LEU A 47 -25.89 20.79 -20.04
CA LEU A 47 -26.74 19.62 -19.82
C LEU A 47 -25.91 18.32 -19.70
N ASP A 48 -24.89 18.14 -20.53
CA ASP A 48 -24.02 16.96 -20.49
C ASP A 48 -23.20 16.91 -19.20
N ARG A 49 -22.79 18.07 -18.67
CA ARG A 49 -22.18 18.17 -17.34
C ARG A 49 -23.16 17.77 -16.22
N LEU A 50 -24.44 18.11 -16.33
CA LEU A 50 -25.44 17.68 -15.35
C LEU A 50 -25.66 16.17 -15.42
N LYS A 51 -25.74 15.58 -16.63
CA LYS A 51 -25.86 14.12 -16.81
C LYS A 51 -24.69 13.35 -16.22
N ALA A 52 -23.45 13.86 -16.34
CA ALA A 52 -22.28 13.24 -15.71
C ALA A 52 -22.30 13.26 -14.16
N ASN A 53 -23.25 14.01 -13.57
CA ASN A 53 -23.43 14.15 -12.13
C ASN A 53 -24.78 13.61 -11.63
N GLU A 54 -25.47 12.79 -12.41
CA GLU A 54 -26.63 12.02 -11.94
C GLU A 54 -26.23 11.16 -10.72
N GLY A 55 -27.06 11.17 -9.67
CA GLY A 55 -26.80 10.54 -8.37
C GLY A 55 -25.88 11.34 -7.41
N LYS A 56 -25.24 12.43 -7.86
CA LYS A 56 -24.31 13.23 -7.05
C LYS A 56 -24.97 14.51 -6.50
N LEU A 57 -24.28 15.13 -5.54
CA LEU A 57 -24.64 16.44 -4.98
C LEU A 57 -24.16 17.58 -5.87
N ILE A 58 -24.99 18.61 -5.98
CA ILE A 58 -24.68 19.87 -6.66
C ILE A 58 -25.04 21.03 -5.72
N SER A 59 -24.13 21.99 -5.61
CA SER A 59 -24.38 23.27 -4.97
C SER A 59 -24.37 24.39 -6.01
N MET A 60 -24.96 25.53 -5.66
CA MET A 60 -25.05 26.70 -6.54
C MET A 60 -24.16 27.82 -6.01
N ASN A 61 -23.53 28.60 -6.91
CA ASN A 61 -22.71 29.76 -6.55
C ASN A 61 -23.55 31.03 -6.27
N GLY A 62 -24.73 30.88 -5.66
CA GLY A 62 -25.71 31.96 -5.52
C GLY A 62 -27.04 31.46 -4.95
N PHE A 63 -27.90 32.40 -4.54
CA PHE A 63 -29.29 32.08 -4.22
C PHE A 63 -30.01 31.48 -5.44
N LEU A 64 -30.82 30.45 -5.22
CA LEU A 64 -31.60 29.82 -6.28
C LEU A 64 -33.09 30.14 -6.10
N SER A 65 -33.63 30.98 -6.98
CA SER A 65 -35.08 31.23 -7.02
C SER A 65 -35.82 30.11 -7.73
N THR A 66 -36.92 29.64 -7.15
CA THR A 66 -37.79 28.59 -7.70
C THR A 66 -39.25 28.97 -7.46
N SER A 67 -40.19 28.23 -8.04
CA SER A 67 -41.62 28.52 -7.90
C SER A 67 -42.40 27.25 -7.58
N ARG A 68 -43.44 27.34 -6.73
CA ARG A 68 -44.39 26.22 -6.53
C ARG A 68 -45.28 26.00 -7.76
N SER A 69 -45.38 26.97 -8.66
CA SER A 69 -46.17 26.89 -9.88
C SER A 69 -45.41 26.18 -11.00
N ARG A 70 -45.66 24.87 -11.15
CA ARG A 70 -45.15 24.09 -12.30
C ARG A 70 -45.50 24.73 -13.65
N LYS A 71 -46.69 25.33 -13.75
CA LYS A 71 -47.17 25.99 -14.98
C LYS A 71 -46.28 27.19 -15.34
N LEU A 72 -45.94 28.02 -14.36
CA LEU A 72 -45.07 29.18 -14.57
C LEU A 72 -43.66 28.73 -14.98
N ALA A 73 -43.09 27.75 -14.26
CA ALA A 73 -41.78 27.19 -14.60
C ALA A 73 -41.75 26.61 -16.02
N LEU A 74 -42.81 25.92 -16.46
CA LEU A 74 -42.93 25.44 -17.85
C LEU A 74 -42.95 26.59 -18.86
N CYS A 75 -43.63 27.70 -18.56
CA CYS A 75 -43.63 28.89 -19.42
C CYS A 75 -42.22 29.50 -19.51
N LEU A 76 -41.48 29.58 -18.39
CA LEU A 76 -40.11 30.10 -18.35
C LEU A 76 -39.14 29.22 -19.15
N ALA A 77 -39.22 27.89 -19.00
CA ALA A 77 -38.40 26.93 -19.76
C ALA A 77 -38.60 27.08 -21.28
N ARG A 78 -39.82 27.43 -21.70
CA ARG A 78 -40.20 27.56 -23.11
C ARG A 78 -40.04 28.96 -23.68
N LYS A 79 -39.67 29.96 -22.87
CA LYS A 79 -39.52 31.36 -23.30
C LYS A 79 -38.52 31.47 -24.47
N SER A 80 -38.88 32.21 -25.51
CA SER A 80 -38.07 32.38 -26.71
C SER A 80 -36.74 33.05 -26.38
N THR A 81 -35.65 32.53 -26.94
CA THR A 81 -34.29 33.06 -26.73
C THR A 81 -33.57 33.26 -28.05
N LYS A 82 -32.60 34.17 -28.06
CA LYS A 82 -31.69 34.39 -29.20
C LYS A 82 -30.58 33.35 -29.28
N ARG A 83 -30.38 32.55 -28.23
CA ARG A 83 -29.37 31.48 -28.17
C ARG A 83 -29.85 30.24 -28.94
N THR A 84 -29.11 29.85 -29.97
CA THR A 84 -29.44 28.70 -30.84
C THR A 84 -29.12 27.35 -30.20
N ASP A 85 -28.25 27.33 -29.18
CA ASP A 85 -27.80 26.16 -28.43
C ASP A 85 -28.65 25.86 -27.17
N ALA A 86 -29.67 26.67 -26.91
CA ALA A 86 -30.39 26.70 -25.63
C ALA A 86 -31.56 25.70 -25.59
N LEU A 87 -31.31 24.54 -24.98
CA LEU A 87 -32.27 23.47 -24.74
C LEU A 87 -33.22 23.83 -23.59
N PRO A 88 -34.54 23.65 -23.72
CA PRO A 88 -35.48 23.91 -22.63
C PRO A 88 -35.36 22.83 -21.56
N VAL A 89 -35.28 23.27 -20.30
CA VAL A 89 -35.10 22.39 -19.13
C VAL A 89 -36.08 22.79 -18.04
N LEU A 90 -36.73 21.80 -17.42
CA LEU A 90 -37.52 21.97 -16.22
C LEU A 90 -36.82 21.24 -15.07
N PHE A 91 -36.41 22.00 -14.06
CA PHE A 91 -35.98 21.45 -12.78
C PHE A 91 -37.22 21.21 -11.93
N HIS A 92 -37.32 20.02 -11.37
CA HIS A 92 -38.29 19.64 -10.35
C HIS A 92 -37.52 19.24 -9.10
N ILE A 93 -37.71 20.01 -8.03
CA ILE A 93 -36.95 19.87 -6.79
C ILE A 93 -37.91 19.48 -5.67
N GLN A 94 -37.68 18.30 -5.10
CA GLN A 94 -38.40 17.79 -3.95
C GLN A 94 -37.68 18.21 -2.66
N CYS A 95 -38.41 18.86 -1.77
CA CYS A 95 -37.92 19.34 -0.49
C CYS A 95 -38.63 18.58 0.63
N ASP A 96 -37.87 17.79 1.40
CA ASP A 96 -38.40 17.18 2.61
C ASP A 96 -38.37 18.20 3.76
N ILE A 97 -39.55 18.68 4.16
CA ILE A 97 -39.68 19.70 5.21
C ILE A 97 -39.85 19.08 6.61
N LYS A 98 -40.03 17.74 6.72
CA LYS A 98 -40.27 17.05 8.01
C LYS A 98 -39.18 16.05 8.41
N GLY A 99 -38.26 15.70 7.51
CA GLY A 99 -37.10 14.84 7.82
C GLY A 99 -36.08 15.46 8.78
N GLU A 100 -35.13 14.64 9.27
CA GLU A 100 -34.10 14.94 10.30
C GLU A 100 -33.12 16.10 9.96
N SER A 101 -33.33 16.82 8.87
CA SER A 101 -32.54 17.98 8.43
C SER A 101 -33.20 19.28 8.92
N SER A 102 -33.02 19.60 10.20
CA SER A 102 -33.71 20.74 10.83
C SER A 102 -33.18 22.13 10.46
N ASP A 103 -32.03 22.24 9.77
CA ASP A 103 -31.48 23.52 9.35
C ASP A 103 -32.09 23.98 8.01
N VAL A 104 -32.77 25.12 8.06
CA VAL A 104 -33.55 25.69 6.95
C VAL A 104 -32.60 26.22 5.87
N ILE A 105 -32.71 25.73 4.64
CA ILE A 105 -31.92 26.19 3.47
C ILE A 105 -32.77 26.91 2.40
N PHE A 106 -34.06 27.14 2.66
CA PHE A 106 -34.97 27.83 1.74
C PHE A 106 -36.08 28.59 2.47
N ALA A 107 -36.65 29.59 1.81
CA ALA A 107 -37.81 30.34 2.29
C ALA A 107 -38.87 30.48 1.21
N ASP A 108 -40.14 30.39 1.62
CA ASP A 108 -41.28 30.80 0.79
C ASP A 108 -41.44 32.31 0.93
N ILE A 109 -41.13 33.00 -0.17
CA ILE A 109 -41.16 34.46 -0.25
C ILE A 109 -42.33 34.93 -1.13
N ALA A 110 -43.32 34.08 -1.38
CA ALA A 110 -44.49 34.41 -2.18
C ALA A 110 -45.23 35.66 -1.70
N GLU A 111 -45.26 35.91 -0.39
CA GLU A 111 -45.89 37.09 0.20
C GLU A 111 -44.99 38.34 0.23
N MET A 112 -43.69 38.17 -0.07
CA MET A 112 -42.67 39.23 -0.06
C MET A 112 -42.26 39.69 -1.46
N GLY A 113 -42.56 38.90 -2.50
CA GLY A 113 -42.24 39.24 -3.89
C GLY A 113 -43.22 40.22 -4.53
N ASP A 114 -42.75 40.99 -5.51
CA ASP A 114 -43.57 41.92 -6.32
C ASP A 114 -44.70 41.20 -7.08
N TYR A 115 -44.59 39.88 -7.25
CA TYR A 115 -45.54 39.04 -7.98
C TYR A 115 -45.97 37.82 -7.13
N PRO A 116 -46.95 37.96 -6.23
CA PRO A 116 -47.40 36.86 -5.36
C PRO A 116 -47.92 35.63 -6.11
N GLU A 117 -48.39 35.82 -7.34
CA GLU A 117 -48.84 34.74 -8.25
C GLU A 117 -47.69 33.80 -8.67
N GLU A 118 -46.43 34.23 -8.55
CA GLU A 118 -45.26 33.41 -8.87
C GLU A 118 -44.95 32.37 -7.81
N GLN A 119 -45.48 32.52 -6.60
CA GLN A 119 -45.31 31.57 -5.49
C GLN A 119 -43.83 31.19 -5.27
N ASP A 120 -42.98 32.21 -5.18
CA ASP A 120 -41.53 32.04 -5.17
C ASP A 120 -41.00 31.39 -3.90
N VAL A 121 -40.05 30.48 -4.10
CA VAL A 121 -39.29 29.80 -3.06
C VAL A 121 -37.81 30.00 -3.36
N LEU A 122 -37.10 30.64 -2.42
CA LEU A 122 -35.70 31.00 -2.56
C LEU A 122 -34.83 30.07 -1.72
N PHE A 123 -33.82 29.45 -2.33
CA PHE A 123 -32.80 28.67 -1.63
C PHE A 123 -31.55 29.49 -1.36
N ASP A 124 -30.97 29.30 -0.18
CA ASP A 124 -29.72 29.92 0.26
C ASP A 124 -28.48 29.37 -0.46
N LEU A 125 -27.35 30.10 -0.37
CA LEU A 125 -26.01 29.72 -0.81
C LEU A 125 -25.55 28.36 -0.26
N GLY A 126 -26.00 27.98 0.94
CA GLY A 126 -25.68 26.69 1.57
C GLY A 126 -26.49 25.49 1.05
N ALA A 127 -27.47 25.71 0.16
CA ALA A 127 -28.34 24.64 -0.33
C ALA A 127 -27.61 23.69 -1.28
N ALA A 128 -27.71 22.39 -0.99
CA ALA A 128 -27.23 21.33 -1.86
C ALA A 128 -28.42 20.50 -2.40
N PHE A 129 -28.26 19.99 -3.62
CA PHE A 129 -29.28 19.22 -4.30
C PHE A 129 -28.69 17.96 -4.90
N ARG A 130 -29.35 16.82 -4.71
CA ARG A 130 -29.02 15.57 -5.40
C ARG A 130 -29.79 15.49 -6.70
N ILE A 131 -29.12 15.19 -7.82
CA ILE A 131 -29.81 14.85 -9.07
C ILE A 131 -30.26 13.39 -8.99
N GLU A 132 -31.57 13.16 -8.99
CA GLU A 132 -32.17 11.82 -8.99
C GLU A 132 -32.25 11.23 -10.39
N SER A 133 -32.69 12.04 -11.36
CA SER A 133 -32.69 11.61 -12.76
C SER A 133 -32.75 12.78 -13.75
N ILE A 134 -32.27 12.53 -14.97
CA ILE A 134 -32.40 13.47 -16.09
C ILE A 134 -33.02 12.74 -17.28
N ILE A 135 -34.26 13.08 -17.62
CA ILE A 135 -35.01 12.45 -18.73
C ILE A 135 -35.51 13.48 -19.72
N PHE A 136 -35.58 13.10 -20.99
CA PHE A 136 -36.26 13.91 -21.99
C PHE A 136 -37.74 13.54 -22.02
N ASP A 137 -38.63 14.52 -21.83
CA ASP A 137 -40.07 14.32 -21.92
C ASP A 137 -40.55 14.65 -23.33
N ASP A 138 -40.83 13.61 -24.13
CA ASP A 138 -41.30 13.75 -25.52
C ASP A 138 -42.63 14.51 -25.63
N LYS A 139 -43.50 14.44 -24.63
CA LYS A 139 -44.81 15.11 -24.64
C LYS A 139 -44.66 16.60 -24.34
N LEU A 140 -43.72 16.96 -23.48
CA LEU A 140 -43.43 18.34 -23.11
C LEU A 140 -42.33 18.98 -23.96
N ASN A 141 -41.63 18.19 -24.79
CA ASN A 141 -40.52 18.61 -25.64
C ASN A 141 -39.44 19.41 -24.87
N LEU A 142 -39.03 18.88 -23.73
CA LEU A 142 -38.02 19.48 -22.84
C LEU A 142 -37.32 18.41 -21.99
N TRP A 143 -36.18 18.78 -21.40
CA TRP A 143 -35.51 17.93 -20.42
C TRP A 143 -36.07 18.16 -19.02
N LEU A 144 -36.47 17.10 -18.34
CA LEU A 144 -36.88 17.09 -16.95
C LEU A 144 -35.72 16.64 -16.08
N ILE A 145 -35.35 17.48 -15.11
CA ILE A 145 -34.29 17.20 -14.15
C ILE A 145 -34.94 17.08 -12.78
N GLU A 146 -34.99 15.85 -12.27
CA GLU A 146 -35.53 15.50 -10.97
C GLU A 146 -34.43 15.63 -9.91
N MET A 147 -34.70 16.40 -8.85
CA MET A 147 -33.74 16.73 -7.82
C MET A 147 -34.35 16.63 -6.43
N LYS A 148 -33.52 16.35 -5.43
CA LYS A 148 -33.90 16.40 -4.02
C LYS A 148 -33.01 17.39 -3.26
N ALA A 149 -33.62 18.32 -2.55
CA ALA A 149 -32.89 19.22 -1.65
C ALA A 149 -32.39 18.44 -0.43
N THR A 150 -31.17 18.72 0.02
CA THR A 150 -30.51 17.99 1.11
C THR A 150 -29.57 18.90 1.93
N ASN A 151 -29.42 18.58 3.22
CA ASN A 151 -28.50 19.27 4.12
C ASN A 151 -27.14 18.56 4.25
N GLU A 152 -26.89 17.50 3.49
CA GLU A 152 -25.64 16.74 3.54
C GLU A 152 -24.39 17.63 3.40
N GLY A 153 -24.41 18.63 2.50
CA GLY A 153 -23.29 19.55 2.32
C GLY A 153 -22.97 20.38 3.58
N ALA A 154 -24.00 20.90 4.24
CA ALA A 154 -23.85 21.65 5.49
C ALA A 154 -23.42 20.75 6.65
N GLN A 155 -23.97 19.54 6.74
CA GLN A 155 -23.59 18.55 7.75
C GLN A 155 -22.12 18.13 7.60
N ILE A 156 -21.63 17.93 6.37
CA ILE A 156 -20.21 17.63 6.10
C ILE A 156 -19.32 18.79 6.53
N ALA A 157 -19.69 20.03 6.18
CA ALA A 157 -18.93 21.22 6.57
C ALA A 157 -18.93 21.40 8.10
N GLN A 158 -20.08 21.26 8.74
CA GLN A 158 -20.25 21.39 10.18
C GLN A 158 -19.47 20.29 10.93
N ALA A 159 -19.54 19.03 10.49
CA ALA A 159 -18.77 17.94 11.07
C ALA A 159 -17.26 18.18 10.95
N TYR A 160 -16.79 18.73 9.82
CA TYR A 160 -15.39 19.08 9.65
C TYR A 160 -14.96 20.27 10.52
N ILE A 161 -15.81 21.29 10.66
CA ILE A 161 -15.58 22.41 11.59
C ILE A 161 -15.55 21.91 13.03
N GLU A 162 -16.48 21.03 13.42
CA GLU A 162 -16.52 20.42 14.75
C GLU A 162 -15.30 19.55 15.04
N LEU A 163 -14.79 18.83 14.05
CA LEU A 163 -13.54 18.07 14.16
C LEU A 163 -12.33 18.98 14.43
N ASN A 164 -12.32 20.18 13.84
CA ASN A 164 -11.25 21.17 14.02
C ASN A 164 -11.56 22.20 15.11
N LYS A 165 -12.67 22.03 15.84
CA LYS A 165 -13.21 23.04 16.76
C LYS A 165 -12.26 23.38 17.90
N LYS A 166 -11.46 22.41 18.36
CA LYS A 166 -10.41 22.66 19.35
C LYS A 166 -9.38 23.68 18.86
N ASP A 167 -8.96 23.55 17.61
CA ASP A 167 -7.99 24.46 16.99
C ASP A 167 -8.60 25.84 16.69
N LEU A 168 -9.90 25.91 16.38
CA LEU A 168 -10.64 27.17 16.24
C LEU A 168 -10.86 27.88 17.58
N ASP A 169 -11.33 27.15 18.60
CA ASP A 169 -11.71 27.69 19.91
C ASP A 169 -10.49 28.16 20.71
N GLU A 170 -9.32 27.53 20.50
CA GLU A 170 -8.03 27.97 21.04
C GLU A 170 -7.41 29.12 20.21
N GLY A 171 -8.02 29.51 19.08
CA GLY A 171 -7.55 30.57 18.19
C GLY A 171 -6.23 30.27 17.48
N THR A 172 -5.83 28.99 17.42
CA THR A 172 -4.51 28.58 16.92
C THR A 172 -4.45 28.43 15.40
N VAL A 173 -5.61 28.28 14.73
CA VAL A 173 -5.69 28.14 13.27
C VAL A 173 -6.90 28.90 12.72
N SER A 174 -6.68 29.74 11.71
CA SER A 174 -7.77 30.49 11.06
C SER A 174 -8.61 29.61 10.12
N VAL A 175 -9.90 29.94 9.97
CA VAL A 175 -10.84 29.24 9.07
C VAL A 175 -10.30 29.09 7.64
N PRO A 176 -9.66 30.11 7.04
CA PRO A 176 -9.01 29.97 5.74
C PRO A 176 -7.97 28.85 5.69
N ILE A 177 -7.12 28.72 6.71
CA ILE A 177 -6.09 27.69 6.76
C ILE A 177 -6.72 26.30 6.81
N ILE A 178 -7.79 26.13 7.59
CA ILE A 178 -8.53 24.87 7.71
C ILE A 178 -9.14 24.47 6.36
N PHE A 179 -9.72 25.41 5.63
CA PHE A 179 -10.25 25.15 4.30
C PHE A 179 -9.14 24.73 3.31
N GLY A 180 -7.99 25.41 3.33
CA GLY A 180 -6.85 25.03 2.50
C GLY A 180 -6.33 23.62 2.83
N ARG A 181 -6.31 23.23 4.10
CA ARG A 181 -5.97 21.87 4.56
C ARG A 181 -6.98 20.83 4.09
N LEU A 182 -8.27 21.13 4.19
CA LEU A 182 -9.33 20.25 3.68
C LEU A 182 -9.15 19.94 2.19
N LEU A 183 -8.83 20.97 1.39
CA LEU A 183 -8.52 20.76 -0.03
C LEU A 183 -7.33 19.81 -0.22
N ALA A 184 -6.30 19.91 0.62
CA ALA A 184 -5.16 19.00 0.58
C ALA A 184 -5.53 17.57 1.02
N ASP A 185 -6.33 17.42 2.08
CA ASP A 185 -6.80 16.12 2.58
C ASP A 185 -7.72 15.42 1.57
N MET A 186 -8.51 16.19 0.83
CA MET A 186 -9.28 15.71 -0.34
C MET A 186 -8.40 15.46 -1.58
N LYS A 187 -7.08 15.56 -1.45
CA LYS A 187 -6.09 15.35 -2.51
C LYS A 187 -6.22 16.31 -3.69
N LEU A 188 -6.89 17.45 -3.50
CA LEU A 188 -6.99 18.54 -4.47
C LEU A 188 -5.79 19.48 -4.34
N TYR A 189 -4.58 18.92 -4.46
CA TYR A 189 -3.33 19.62 -4.16
C TYR A 189 -3.15 20.92 -4.95
N GLU A 190 -3.59 20.97 -6.21
CA GLU A 190 -3.39 22.18 -7.04
C GLU A 190 -4.33 23.30 -6.64
N LYS A 191 -5.56 22.94 -6.22
CA LYS A 191 -6.51 23.91 -5.68
C LYS A 191 -6.06 24.40 -4.31
N SER A 192 -5.58 23.49 -3.47
CA SER A 192 -5.05 23.82 -2.14
C SER A 192 -3.84 24.76 -2.23
N GLN A 193 -2.85 24.43 -3.08
CA GLN A 193 -1.68 25.28 -3.29
C GLN A 193 -2.08 26.66 -3.83
N TYR A 194 -2.90 26.72 -4.88
CA TYR A 194 -3.37 27.99 -5.44
C TYR A 194 -4.13 28.83 -4.41
N TYR A 195 -4.96 28.18 -3.59
CA TYR A 195 -5.70 28.85 -2.53
C TYR A 195 -4.77 29.46 -1.49
N PHE A 196 -3.76 28.71 -1.01
CA PHE A 196 -2.77 29.23 -0.06
C PHE A 196 -1.91 30.34 -0.66
N GLU A 197 -1.50 30.23 -1.93
CA GLU A 197 -0.77 31.29 -2.63
C GLU A 197 -1.57 32.59 -2.74
N LYS A 198 -2.90 32.49 -2.88
CA LYS A 198 -3.80 33.66 -2.85
C LYS A 198 -3.95 34.24 -1.45
N LEU A 199 -4.07 33.38 -0.44
CA LEU A 199 -4.20 33.80 0.96
C LEU A 199 -2.95 34.57 1.44
N LEU A 200 -1.79 34.28 0.84
CA LEU A 200 -0.51 34.91 1.16
C LEU A 200 -0.44 36.41 0.84
N VAL A 201 -1.32 36.92 -0.03
CA VAL A 201 -1.33 38.34 -0.44
C VAL A 201 -1.86 39.25 0.66
N ASP A 202 -2.80 38.74 1.48
CA ASP A 202 -3.52 39.50 2.51
C ASP A 202 -3.17 39.06 3.94
N SER A 203 -2.17 38.18 4.11
CA SER A 203 -1.81 37.57 5.39
C SER A 203 -0.86 38.43 6.23
N THR A 204 -1.07 38.45 7.55
CA THR A 204 -0.09 38.98 8.54
C THR A 204 1.19 38.12 8.57
N ASP A 205 2.27 38.57 9.21
CA ASP A 205 3.51 37.78 9.28
C ASP A 205 3.31 36.40 9.95
N GLU A 206 2.45 36.32 10.97
CA GLU A 206 2.10 35.07 11.65
C GLU A 206 1.25 34.14 10.77
N ASP A 207 0.24 34.71 10.10
CA ASP A 207 -0.59 33.98 9.16
C ASP A 207 0.24 33.48 7.97
N ALA A 208 1.12 34.33 7.42
CA ALA A 208 2.01 34.01 6.32
C ALA A 208 2.97 32.87 6.70
N ALA A 209 3.49 32.86 7.93
CA ALA A 209 4.31 31.76 8.44
C ALA A 209 3.57 30.42 8.40
N SER A 210 2.28 30.42 8.79
CA SER A 210 1.41 29.24 8.74
C SER A 210 1.00 28.88 7.30
N VAL A 211 0.75 29.85 6.44
CA VAL A 211 0.43 29.63 5.02
C VAL A 211 1.61 28.99 4.30
N TYR A 212 2.83 29.53 4.45
CA TYR A 212 4.04 28.92 3.87
C TYR A 212 4.29 27.50 4.37
N HIS A 213 4.03 27.21 5.65
CA HIS A 213 4.10 25.85 6.19
C HIS A 213 3.14 24.91 5.46
N ASN A 214 1.88 25.31 5.27
CA ASN A 214 0.90 24.47 4.56
C ASN A 214 1.18 24.37 3.06
N ILE A 215 1.73 25.42 2.41
CA ILE A 215 2.23 25.33 1.03
C ILE A 215 3.34 24.27 0.94
N GLY A 216 4.29 24.28 1.88
CA GLY A 216 5.35 23.26 1.97
C GLY A 216 4.77 21.86 2.10
N ARG A 217 3.75 21.68 2.95
CA ARG A 217 3.05 20.39 3.13
C ARG A 217 2.39 19.91 1.85
N VAL A 218 1.69 20.79 1.13
CA VAL A 218 1.06 20.45 -0.15
C VAL A 218 2.11 20.10 -1.22
N GLN A 219 3.21 20.86 -1.28
CA GLN A 219 4.32 20.57 -2.21
C GLN A 219 5.00 19.24 -1.88
N ASN A 220 5.14 18.89 -0.59
CA ASN A 220 5.64 17.60 -0.15
C ASN A 220 4.72 16.45 -0.63
N PHE A 221 3.39 16.59 -0.47
CA PHE A 221 2.44 15.60 -0.98
C PHE A 221 2.49 15.45 -2.51
N LYS A 222 2.88 16.49 -3.24
CA LYS A 222 3.11 16.44 -4.69
C LYS A 222 4.46 15.83 -5.09
N GLY A 223 5.30 15.45 -4.12
CA GLY A 223 6.68 14.99 -4.37
C GLY A 223 7.65 16.10 -4.79
N LYS A 224 7.26 17.38 -4.69
CA LYS A 224 8.10 18.53 -5.04
C LYS A 224 8.97 18.94 -3.84
N TYR A 225 9.87 18.04 -3.43
CA TYR A 225 10.61 18.16 -2.18
C TYR A 225 11.45 19.43 -2.06
N ASP A 226 12.10 19.88 -3.12
CA ASP A 226 12.94 21.10 -3.06
C ASP A 226 12.10 22.37 -2.88
N GLN A 227 10.94 22.45 -3.53
CA GLN A 227 9.99 23.55 -3.34
C GLN A 227 9.41 23.51 -1.93
N ALA A 228 9.09 22.31 -1.42
CA ALA A 228 8.60 22.13 -0.07
C ALA A 228 9.61 22.65 0.97
N LEU A 229 10.89 22.32 0.82
CA LEU A 229 11.97 22.84 1.68
C LEU A 229 12.10 24.37 1.61
N GLU A 230 11.98 24.96 0.42
CA GLU A 230 11.97 26.42 0.27
C GLU A 230 10.81 27.07 1.04
N SER A 231 9.59 26.53 0.88
CA SER A 231 8.40 27.02 1.57
C SER A 231 8.49 26.84 3.09
N TYR A 232 9.01 25.70 3.56
CA TYR A 232 9.25 25.49 5.00
C TYR A 232 10.35 26.39 5.56
N THR A 233 11.38 26.69 4.78
CA THR A 233 12.45 27.61 5.19
C THR A 233 11.90 29.03 5.36
N LYS A 234 11.09 29.51 4.41
CA LYS A 234 10.35 30.79 4.54
C LYS A 234 9.44 30.79 5.76
N SER A 235 8.73 29.68 6.01
CA SER A 235 7.94 29.53 7.23
C SER A 235 8.80 29.67 8.49
N LEU A 236 9.96 29.00 8.57
CA LEU A 236 10.87 29.11 9.72
C LEU A 236 11.41 30.54 9.92
N GLU A 237 11.79 31.23 8.86
CA GLU A 237 12.26 32.61 8.91
C GLU A 237 11.19 33.53 9.52
N MET A 238 9.94 33.42 9.05
CA MET A 238 8.82 34.19 9.60
C MET A 238 8.49 33.79 11.04
N LYS A 239 8.53 32.49 11.37
CA LYS A 239 8.33 32.00 12.74
C LYS A 239 9.40 32.54 13.70
N GLY A 240 10.64 32.71 13.25
CA GLY A 240 11.72 33.29 14.05
C GLY A 240 11.52 34.79 14.37
N ILE A 241 10.68 35.48 13.60
CA ILE A 241 10.29 36.88 13.85
C ILE A 241 9.05 36.93 14.75
N CYS A 242 8.07 36.05 14.51
CA CYS A 242 6.75 36.11 15.15
C CYS A 242 6.68 35.41 16.51
N PHE A 243 7.50 34.37 16.73
CA PHE A 243 7.43 33.52 17.92
C PHE A 243 8.72 33.59 18.74
N PRO A 244 8.65 33.25 20.05
CA PRO A 244 9.84 33.02 20.86
C PRO A 244 10.74 31.93 20.25
N PRO A 245 12.06 31.92 20.56
CA PRO A 245 13.01 30.96 20.00
C PRO A 245 12.62 29.48 20.19
N ILE A 246 11.88 29.17 21.27
CA ILE A 246 11.33 27.85 21.53
C ILE A 246 9.81 27.97 21.45
N HIS A 247 9.22 27.36 20.41
CA HIS A 247 7.79 27.41 20.17
C HIS A 247 7.29 26.15 19.44
N VAL A 248 6.10 25.65 19.82
CA VAL A 248 5.53 24.39 19.29
C VAL A 248 5.33 24.46 17.77
N SER A 249 4.92 25.61 17.24
CA SER A 249 4.74 25.80 15.79
C SER A 249 6.08 25.72 15.04
N THR A 250 7.18 26.19 15.62
CA THR A 250 8.52 26.07 15.04
C THR A 250 8.97 24.61 15.02
N ALA A 251 8.73 23.87 16.11
CA ALA A 251 9.01 22.44 16.18
C ALA A 251 8.23 21.63 15.14
N ALA A 252 6.96 21.97 14.88
CA ALA A 252 6.15 21.32 13.83
C ALA A 252 6.74 21.53 12.43
N THR A 253 7.23 22.75 12.09
CA THR A 253 7.91 22.96 10.80
C THR A 253 9.23 22.19 10.71
N LEU A 254 10.01 22.12 11.81
CA LEU A 254 11.24 21.33 11.84
C LEU A 254 10.96 19.83 11.62
N GLU A 255 9.90 19.31 12.22
CA GLU A 255 9.45 17.93 12.00
C GLU A 255 9.10 17.67 10.54
N ASP A 256 8.32 18.56 9.90
CA ASP A 256 7.95 18.40 8.50
C ASP A 256 9.16 18.51 7.54
N ILE A 257 10.15 19.37 7.87
CA ILE A 257 11.42 19.40 7.13
C ILE A 257 12.17 18.07 7.28
N GLY A 258 12.18 17.51 8.50
CA GLY A 258 12.70 16.16 8.76
C GLY A 258 12.04 15.12 7.86
N GLY A 259 10.71 15.16 7.73
CA GLY A 259 9.94 14.27 6.85
C GLY A 259 10.26 14.43 5.37
N VAL A 260 10.55 15.65 4.90
CA VAL A 260 11.02 15.86 3.52
C VAL A 260 12.40 15.26 3.31
N TYR A 261 13.34 15.45 4.25
CA TYR A 261 14.67 14.84 4.13
C TYR A 261 14.64 13.32 4.19
N ASP A 262 13.79 12.75 5.04
CA ASP A 262 13.54 11.31 5.12
C ASP A 262 13.01 10.77 3.78
N SER A 263 12.02 11.46 3.20
CA SER A 263 11.48 11.13 1.87
C SER A 263 12.51 11.24 0.75
N LYS A 264 13.55 12.07 0.92
CA LYS A 264 14.69 12.18 -0.02
C LYS A 264 15.79 11.13 0.24
N GLY A 265 15.67 10.29 1.26
CA GLY A 265 16.71 9.35 1.70
C GLY A 265 17.89 10.02 2.42
N GLN A 266 17.78 11.29 2.80
CA GLN A 266 18.82 12.03 3.53
C GLN A 266 18.67 11.84 5.03
N TYR A 267 18.82 10.59 5.50
CA TYR A 267 18.49 10.17 6.86
C TYR A 267 19.22 10.95 7.96
N ASP A 268 20.49 11.31 7.78
CA ASP A 268 21.25 12.07 8.79
C ASP A 268 20.69 13.48 8.99
N ARG A 269 20.28 14.14 7.89
CA ARG A 269 19.60 15.44 7.97
C ARG A 269 18.20 15.29 8.57
N ALA A 270 17.47 14.24 8.19
CA ALA A 270 16.17 13.96 8.79
C ALA A 270 16.26 13.84 10.32
N LEU A 271 17.22 13.06 10.82
CA LEU A 271 17.51 12.95 12.26
C LEU A 271 17.89 14.29 12.89
N GLU A 272 18.73 15.09 12.24
CA GLU A 272 19.10 16.42 12.77
C GLU A 272 17.86 17.29 13.03
N TYR A 273 16.95 17.36 12.06
CA TYR A 273 15.73 18.17 12.17
C TYR A 273 14.71 17.57 13.14
N TYR A 274 14.53 16.25 13.14
CA TYR A 274 13.65 15.59 14.10
C TYR A 274 14.16 15.72 15.55
N MET A 275 15.47 15.64 15.78
CA MET A 275 16.06 15.84 17.12
C MET A 275 15.88 17.28 17.60
N LYS A 276 16.07 18.29 16.73
CA LYS A 276 15.78 19.69 17.07
C LYS A 276 14.30 19.90 17.40
N SER A 277 13.40 19.27 16.64
CA SER A 277 11.96 19.30 16.93
C SER A 277 11.64 18.64 18.26
N LEU A 278 12.24 17.48 18.55
CA LEU A 278 12.06 16.75 19.81
C LEU A 278 12.50 17.59 21.01
N GLU A 279 13.71 18.17 20.96
CA GLU A 279 14.24 19.03 22.03
C GLU A 279 13.31 20.21 22.32
N MET A 280 12.83 20.89 21.27
CA MET A 280 11.87 21.99 21.43
C MET A 280 10.54 21.51 22.04
N LYS A 281 10.02 20.37 21.59
CA LYS A 281 8.76 19.80 22.10
C LYS A 281 8.87 19.35 23.56
N GLU A 282 9.99 18.78 23.97
CA GLU A 282 10.25 18.39 25.37
C GLU A 282 10.29 19.60 26.32
N ILE A 283 10.67 20.79 25.82
CA ILE A 283 10.66 22.03 26.60
C ILE A 283 9.27 22.68 26.60
N CYS A 284 8.58 22.72 25.46
CA CYS A 284 7.33 23.46 25.32
C CYS A 284 6.07 22.68 25.71
N LEU A 285 6.10 21.36 25.68
CA LEU A 285 4.92 20.52 25.89
C LEU A 285 5.02 19.75 27.21
N PRO A 286 3.88 19.33 27.79
CA PRO A 286 3.89 18.41 28.91
C PRO A 286 4.69 17.13 28.59
N SER A 287 5.31 16.54 29.61
CA SER A 287 6.21 15.38 29.47
C SER A 287 5.60 14.18 28.75
N ASN A 288 4.27 14.03 28.81
CA ASN A 288 3.51 13.03 28.05
C ASN A 288 2.56 13.73 27.09
N HIS A 289 3.07 14.19 25.95
CA HIS A 289 2.26 14.86 24.92
C HIS A 289 2.27 14.10 23.60
N ALA A 290 1.11 13.90 22.98
CA ALA A 290 0.95 13.11 21.76
C ALA A 290 1.85 13.57 20.60
N SER A 291 2.05 14.88 20.44
CA SER A 291 2.93 15.45 19.40
C SER A 291 4.40 15.06 19.59
N THR A 292 4.88 14.95 20.83
CA THR A 292 6.24 14.48 21.13
C THR A 292 6.36 12.99 20.78
N ALA A 293 5.28 12.21 20.95
CA ALA A 293 5.27 10.78 20.65
C ALA A 293 5.36 10.51 19.15
N VAL A 294 4.70 11.36 18.34
CA VAL A 294 4.81 11.32 16.87
C VAL A 294 6.25 11.59 16.43
N THR A 295 6.93 12.56 17.04
CA THR A 295 8.35 12.84 16.70
C THR A 295 9.27 11.69 17.08
N LEU A 296 9.07 11.06 18.23
CA LEU A 296 9.80 9.83 18.60
C LEU A 296 9.56 8.70 17.61
N GLU A 297 8.32 8.54 17.14
CA GLU A 297 7.97 7.54 16.11
C GLU A 297 8.68 7.84 14.78
N ASN A 298 8.69 9.10 14.34
CA ASN A 298 9.39 9.52 13.13
C ASN A 298 10.91 9.26 13.22
N ILE A 299 11.53 9.53 14.38
CA ILE A 299 12.94 9.20 14.64
C ILE A 299 13.16 7.68 14.56
N GLY A 300 12.25 6.89 15.15
CA GLY A 300 12.27 5.44 15.04
C GLY A 300 12.22 4.95 13.59
N GLY A 301 11.37 5.57 12.75
CA GLY A 301 11.26 5.27 11.32
C GLY A 301 12.52 5.60 10.52
N VAL A 302 13.23 6.67 10.87
CA VAL A 302 14.51 6.98 10.23
C VAL A 302 15.60 5.97 10.64
N TYR A 303 15.65 5.58 11.91
CA TYR A 303 16.59 4.53 12.35
C TYR A 303 16.29 3.17 11.71
N ASP A 304 15.01 2.83 11.52
CA ASP A 304 14.59 1.65 10.77
C ASP A 304 15.07 1.71 9.31
N SER A 305 14.85 2.85 8.65
CA SER A 305 15.33 3.09 7.28
C SER A 305 16.86 3.04 7.15
N LYS A 306 17.60 3.28 8.24
CA LYS A 306 19.05 3.10 8.30
C LYS A 306 19.50 1.67 8.62
N GLY A 307 18.58 0.75 8.90
CA GLY A 307 18.87 -0.61 9.36
C GLY A 307 19.33 -0.68 10.83
N GLN A 308 19.19 0.40 11.60
CA GLN A 308 19.61 0.48 13.00
C GLN A 308 18.46 0.03 13.92
N TYR A 309 18.10 -1.25 13.83
CA TYR A 309 16.89 -1.81 14.44
C TYR A 309 16.80 -1.66 15.97
N ASP A 310 17.91 -1.71 16.70
CA ASP A 310 17.92 -1.52 18.15
C ASP A 310 17.53 -0.10 18.56
N GLN A 311 18.06 0.89 17.84
CA GLN A 311 17.71 2.30 18.07
C GLN A 311 16.26 2.56 17.63
N ALA A 312 15.83 2.03 16.49
CA ALA A 312 14.45 2.11 16.04
C ALA A 312 13.47 1.57 17.11
N LEU A 313 13.77 0.40 17.68
CA LEU A 313 12.97 -0.21 18.73
C LEU A 313 12.93 0.65 20.00
N GLU A 314 14.06 1.25 20.41
CA GLU A 314 14.12 2.14 21.57
C GLU A 314 13.16 3.34 21.40
N TYR A 315 13.21 4.00 20.25
CA TYR A 315 12.37 5.17 19.97
C TYR A 315 10.89 4.81 19.81
N TYR A 316 10.58 3.70 19.13
CA TYR A 316 9.20 3.22 19.04
C TYR A 316 8.63 2.80 20.40
N MET A 317 9.42 2.19 21.28
CA MET A 317 8.99 1.85 22.64
C MET A 317 8.72 3.10 23.48
N LYS A 318 9.57 4.13 23.40
CA LYS A 318 9.33 5.43 24.07
C LYS A 318 8.05 6.08 23.54
N SER A 319 7.85 6.08 22.22
CA SER A 319 6.62 6.59 21.61
C SER A 319 5.39 5.83 22.11
N PHE A 320 5.45 4.49 22.11
CA PHE A 320 4.36 3.62 22.57
C PHE A 320 3.97 3.92 24.02
N GLN A 321 4.95 3.93 24.95
CA GLN A 321 4.70 4.24 26.37
C GLN A 321 4.02 5.60 26.55
N MET A 322 4.45 6.60 25.78
CA MET A 322 3.84 7.92 25.86
C MET A 322 2.43 7.95 25.28
N LYS A 323 2.19 7.25 24.17
CA LYS A 323 0.85 7.12 23.56
C LYS A 323 -0.13 6.36 24.44
N GLU A 324 0.31 5.36 25.20
CA GLU A 324 -0.53 4.69 26.21
C GLU A 324 -1.02 5.63 27.31
N ILE A 325 -0.24 6.67 27.64
CA ILE A 325 -0.63 7.67 28.65
C ILE A 325 -1.50 8.77 28.02
N CYS A 326 -1.20 9.19 26.78
CA CYS A 326 -1.85 10.32 26.13
C CYS A 326 -3.21 10.00 25.53
N PHE A 327 -3.42 8.76 25.08
CA PHE A 327 -4.63 8.34 24.39
C PHE A 327 -5.49 7.42 25.27
N PRO A 328 -6.81 7.39 25.05
CA PRO A 328 -7.67 6.37 25.63
C PRO A 328 -7.15 4.95 25.36
N PRO A 329 -7.47 3.96 26.21
CA PRO A 329 -7.19 2.57 25.91
C PRO A 329 -7.78 2.17 24.55
N ASN A 330 -7.06 1.34 23.79
CA ASN A 330 -7.44 0.94 22.43
C ASN A 330 -7.63 2.16 21.52
N HIS A 331 -6.53 2.86 21.23
CA HIS A 331 -6.49 3.97 20.27
C HIS A 331 -5.67 3.59 19.03
N ASP A 332 -6.13 4.02 17.85
CA ASP A 332 -5.56 3.65 16.55
C ASP A 332 -4.08 4.02 16.42
N LYS A 333 -3.70 5.24 16.85
CA LYS A 333 -2.31 5.72 16.88
C LYS A 333 -1.39 4.89 17.76
N THR A 334 -1.90 4.29 18.84
CA THR A 334 -1.13 3.41 19.71
C THR A 334 -0.95 2.04 19.04
N ALA A 335 -2.01 1.53 18.40
CA ALA A 335 -1.93 0.30 17.60
C ALA A 335 -0.97 0.43 16.42
N ALA A 336 -0.94 1.57 15.73
CA ALA A 336 0.02 1.85 14.66
C ALA A 336 1.48 1.73 15.14
N THR A 337 1.80 2.20 16.35
CA THR A 337 3.15 2.04 16.91
C THR A 337 3.46 0.60 17.30
N LEU A 338 2.49 -0.16 17.83
CA LEU A 338 2.65 -1.60 18.05
C LEU A 338 2.95 -2.34 16.74
N ASN A 339 2.28 -1.95 15.65
CA ASN A 339 2.57 -2.48 14.32
C ASN A 339 4.02 -2.19 13.90
N ASN A 340 4.49 -0.95 14.08
CA ASN A 340 5.89 -0.58 13.76
C ASN A 340 6.89 -1.35 14.63
N ILE A 341 6.60 -1.58 15.91
CA ILE A 341 7.41 -2.43 16.80
C ILE A 341 7.45 -3.87 16.28
N GLY A 342 6.30 -4.42 15.85
CA GLY A 342 6.22 -5.73 15.22
C GLY A 342 7.11 -5.84 13.98
N MET A 343 7.14 -4.80 13.14
CA MET A 343 7.99 -4.72 11.95
C MET A 343 9.47 -4.79 12.29
N ILE A 344 9.90 -4.09 13.35
CA ILE A 344 11.28 -4.16 13.81
C ILE A 344 11.64 -5.55 14.32
N TYR A 345 10.77 -6.19 15.11
CA TYR A 345 11.03 -7.57 15.55
C TYR A 345 11.10 -8.55 14.38
N GLY A 346 10.22 -8.40 13.38
CA GLY A 346 10.27 -9.17 12.14
C GLY A 346 11.58 -8.98 11.38
N SER A 347 12.02 -7.72 11.24
CA SER A 347 13.28 -7.36 10.58
C SER A 347 14.52 -7.84 11.34
N LYS A 348 14.39 -8.16 12.63
CA LYS A 348 15.44 -8.80 13.45
C LYS A 348 15.37 -10.34 13.44
N GLY A 349 14.43 -10.93 12.70
CA GLY A 349 14.18 -12.39 12.69
C GLY A 349 13.45 -12.92 13.94
N GLN A 350 12.98 -12.06 14.84
CA GLN A 350 12.27 -12.44 16.06
C GLN A 350 10.77 -12.62 15.80
N TYR A 351 10.43 -13.60 14.96
CA TYR A 351 9.09 -13.79 14.39
C TYR A 351 7.98 -13.98 15.44
N ASP A 352 8.25 -14.68 16.55
CA ASP A 352 7.25 -14.87 17.63
C ASP A 352 6.88 -13.56 18.32
N ARG A 353 7.88 -12.70 18.57
CA ARG A 353 7.64 -11.37 19.14
C ARG A 353 6.94 -10.47 18.14
N ALA A 354 7.33 -10.51 16.87
CA ALA A 354 6.65 -9.76 15.82
C ALA A 354 5.14 -10.07 15.80
N LEU A 355 4.78 -11.36 15.81
CA LEU A 355 3.38 -11.80 15.88
C LEU A 355 2.67 -11.31 17.15
N GLU A 356 3.32 -11.36 18.32
CA GLU A 356 2.74 -10.86 19.56
C GLU A 356 2.33 -9.38 19.44
N TYR A 357 3.21 -8.53 18.91
CA TYR A 357 2.94 -7.10 18.73
C TYR A 357 1.90 -6.83 17.64
N TYR A 358 1.93 -7.58 16.53
CA TYR A 358 0.92 -7.42 15.50
C TYR A 358 -0.46 -7.88 15.94
N ILE A 359 -0.57 -8.99 16.69
CA ILE A 359 -1.85 -9.46 17.23
C ILE A 359 -2.41 -8.41 18.20
N LYS A 360 -1.59 -7.86 19.11
CA LYS A 360 -2.01 -6.75 19.99
C LYS A 360 -2.47 -5.52 19.19
N SER A 361 -1.74 -5.13 18.16
CA SER A 361 -2.14 -4.05 17.25
C SER A 361 -3.49 -4.34 16.57
N LEU A 362 -3.69 -5.57 16.10
CA LEU A 362 -4.91 -6.00 15.43
C LEU A 362 -6.10 -5.96 16.40
N GLU A 363 -5.97 -6.56 17.58
CA GLU A 363 -7.00 -6.54 18.63
C GLU A 363 -7.41 -5.11 19.00
N MET A 364 -6.45 -4.19 19.14
CA MET A 364 -6.75 -2.78 19.40
C MET A 364 -7.50 -2.15 18.23
N LYS A 365 -7.07 -2.38 16.98
CA LYS A 365 -7.72 -1.82 15.79
C LYS A 365 -9.12 -2.38 15.57
N GLU A 366 -9.36 -3.64 15.87
CA GLU A 366 -10.69 -4.27 15.82
C GLU A 366 -11.67 -3.69 16.85
N ILE A 367 -11.15 -3.11 17.95
CA ILE A 367 -11.96 -2.34 18.92
C ILE A 367 -12.17 -0.90 18.47
N CYS A 368 -11.12 -0.26 17.92
CA CYS A 368 -11.15 1.16 17.51
C CYS A 368 -12.09 1.41 16.33
N PHE A 369 -12.08 0.48 15.38
CA PHE A 369 -12.74 0.64 14.12
C PHE A 369 -13.93 -0.31 14.01
N PRO A 370 -14.94 0.01 13.18
CA PRO A 370 -15.92 -0.99 12.78
C PRO A 370 -15.21 -2.26 12.30
N PRO A 371 -15.83 -3.45 12.47
CA PRO A 371 -15.32 -4.66 11.84
C PRO A 371 -14.98 -4.35 10.38
N ASN A 372 -13.87 -4.88 9.88
CA ASN A 372 -13.48 -4.72 8.48
C ASN A 372 -13.14 -3.27 8.08
N HIS A 373 -12.20 -2.62 8.80
CA HIS A 373 -11.70 -1.29 8.46
C HIS A 373 -10.30 -1.33 7.83
N ALA A 374 -10.00 -0.49 6.83
CA ALA A 374 -8.74 -0.51 6.08
C ALA A 374 -7.47 -0.51 6.95
N SER A 375 -7.50 0.17 8.09
CA SER A 375 -6.38 0.21 9.04
C SER A 375 -5.99 -1.16 9.61
N THR A 376 -6.88 -2.17 9.61
CA THR A 376 -6.53 -3.54 10.06
C THR A 376 -5.76 -4.32 8.99
N ALA A 377 -5.91 -3.96 7.71
CA ALA A 377 -5.27 -4.65 6.59
C ALA A 377 -3.74 -4.62 6.69
N ASP A 378 -3.13 -3.46 6.96
CA ASP A 378 -1.65 -3.35 7.06
C ASP A 378 -1.07 -4.25 8.16
N THR A 379 -1.75 -4.34 9.31
CA THR A 379 -1.31 -5.21 10.42
C THR A 379 -1.49 -6.66 10.09
N LEU A 380 -2.59 -6.99 9.43
CA LEU A 380 -2.77 -8.30 8.88
C LEU A 380 -1.62 -8.59 7.87
N GLU A 381 -1.30 -7.72 6.91
CA GLU A 381 -0.25 -7.97 5.88
C GLU A 381 1.03 -8.44 6.52
N ASN A 382 1.47 -7.67 7.51
CA ASN A 382 2.65 -7.99 8.28
C ASN A 382 2.56 -9.33 9.04
N ILE A 383 1.39 -9.71 9.57
CA ILE A 383 1.18 -11.04 10.18
C ILE A 383 1.36 -12.14 9.14
N GLY A 384 0.81 -11.96 7.93
CA GLY A 384 0.93 -12.90 6.82
C GLY A 384 2.39 -13.11 6.42
N ASP A 385 3.14 -12.02 6.26
CA ASP A 385 4.57 -12.05 5.92
C ASP A 385 5.40 -12.77 6.99
N ILE A 386 5.08 -12.60 8.28
CA ILE A 386 5.75 -13.33 9.35
C ILE A 386 5.39 -14.82 9.33
N TYR A 387 4.14 -15.19 9.06
CA TYR A 387 3.79 -16.62 8.95
C TYR A 387 4.45 -17.29 7.74
N ASP A 388 4.55 -16.59 6.60
CA ASP A 388 5.32 -17.04 5.44
C ASP A 388 6.81 -17.23 5.81
N SER A 389 7.38 -16.23 6.49
CA SER A 389 8.76 -16.27 6.99
C SER A 389 8.99 -17.39 8.01
N LYS A 390 7.96 -17.83 8.73
CA LYS A 390 8.00 -18.99 9.65
C LYS A 390 7.74 -20.33 8.95
N GLY A 391 7.35 -20.33 7.68
CA GLY A 391 6.92 -21.53 6.96
C GLY A 391 5.64 -22.17 7.54
N GLN A 392 4.77 -21.38 8.19
CA GLN A 392 3.51 -21.84 8.78
C GLN A 392 2.33 -21.56 7.85
N HIS A 393 2.23 -22.33 6.78
CA HIS A 393 1.22 -22.14 5.71
C HIS A 393 -0.21 -22.50 6.18
N ASP A 394 -0.36 -23.21 7.30
CA ASP A 394 -1.64 -23.74 7.79
C ASP A 394 -2.61 -22.65 8.29
N ARG A 395 -2.11 -21.46 8.66
CA ARG A 395 -2.93 -20.33 9.15
C ARG A 395 -3.34 -19.32 8.07
N VAL A 396 -2.87 -19.50 6.84
CA VAL A 396 -3.21 -18.61 5.71
C VAL A 396 -4.72 -18.59 5.38
N PRO A 397 -5.50 -19.68 5.51
CA PRO A 397 -6.94 -19.64 5.26
C PRO A 397 -7.71 -18.69 6.19
N GLU A 398 -7.39 -18.68 7.49
CA GLU A 398 -8.02 -17.82 8.50
C GLU A 398 -7.85 -16.34 8.13
N TYR A 399 -6.67 -16.02 7.60
CA TYR A 399 -6.30 -14.69 7.16
C TYR A 399 -7.01 -14.25 5.87
N LEU A 400 -7.01 -15.13 4.86
CA LEU A 400 -7.73 -14.89 3.61
C LEU A 400 -9.21 -14.67 3.88
N GLU A 401 -9.79 -15.39 4.83
CA GLU A 401 -11.19 -15.20 5.25
C GLU A 401 -11.42 -13.77 5.78
N SER A 402 -10.53 -13.25 6.62
CA SER A 402 -10.61 -11.86 7.11
C SER A 402 -10.52 -10.83 5.97
N TYR A 403 -9.63 -11.02 4.99
CA TYR A 403 -9.57 -10.14 3.82
C TYR A 403 -10.80 -10.21 2.93
N MET A 404 -11.38 -11.39 2.75
CA MET A 404 -12.59 -11.54 1.95
C MET A 404 -13.77 -10.84 2.63
N LYS A 405 -13.92 -10.98 3.96
CA LYS A 405 -14.92 -10.22 4.74
C LYS A 405 -14.67 -8.72 4.67
N PHE A 406 -13.40 -8.30 4.67
CA PHE A 406 -13.04 -6.90 4.51
C PHE A 406 -13.48 -6.33 3.17
N LEU A 407 -13.16 -7.05 2.09
CA LEU A 407 -13.56 -6.70 0.73
C LEU A 407 -15.09 -6.59 0.59
N GLU A 408 -15.85 -7.52 1.15
CA GLU A 408 -17.32 -7.48 1.14
C GLU A 408 -17.87 -6.20 1.79
N THR A 409 -17.23 -5.72 2.85
CA THR A 409 -17.65 -4.50 3.56
C THR A 409 -17.28 -3.23 2.78
N GLU A 410 -16.07 -3.19 2.21
CA GLU A 410 -15.64 -2.09 1.35
C GLU A 410 -16.51 -1.93 0.10
N GLU A 411 -16.93 -3.04 -0.52
CA GLU A 411 -17.85 -3.02 -1.66
C GLU A 411 -19.24 -2.45 -1.31
N ILE A 412 -19.64 -2.47 -0.03
CA ILE A 412 -20.89 -1.87 0.47
C ILE A 412 -20.70 -0.40 0.84
N CYS A 413 -19.60 -0.05 1.51
CA CYS A 413 -19.41 1.26 2.14
C CYS A 413 -18.69 2.29 1.25
N LEU A 414 -17.93 1.86 0.24
CA LEU A 414 -17.12 2.74 -0.59
C LEU A 414 -17.70 2.87 -2.01
N PRO A 415 -17.47 4.01 -2.69
CA PRO A 415 -17.85 4.16 -4.10
C PRO A 415 -17.20 3.06 -4.96
N SER A 416 -17.93 2.62 -6.01
CA SER A 416 -17.39 1.67 -6.98
C SER A 416 -16.07 2.20 -7.55
N ASN A 417 -14.99 1.44 -7.39
CA ASN A 417 -13.60 1.80 -7.75
C ASN A 417 -12.84 2.68 -6.74
N HIS A 418 -13.01 2.50 -5.44
CA HIS A 418 -12.19 3.20 -4.44
C HIS A 418 -10.74 2.67 -4.35
N ALA A 419 -9.77 3.54 -4.07
CA ALA A 419 -8.35 3.17 -3.99
C ALA A 419 -8.07 2.14 -2.87
N SER A 420 -8.74 2.26 -1.72
CA SER A 420 -8.59 1.32 -0.59
C SER A 420 -8.96 -0.11 -0.99
N THR A 421 -10.10 -0.30 -1.66
CA THR A 421 -10.52 -1.59 -2.21
C THR A 421 -9.49 -2.16 -3.19
N ALA A 422 -8.76 -1.30 -3.89
CA ALA A 422 -7.72 -1.74 -4.81
C ALA A 422 -6.47 -2.21 -4.07
N ASP A 423 -6.12 -1.56 -2.96
CA ASP A 423 -5.06 -2.01 -2.07
C ASP A 423 -5.45 -3.34 -1.40
N THR A 424 -6.71 -3.52 -0.99
CA THR A 424 -7.25 -4.81 -0.50
C THR A 424 -7.07 -5.94 -1.52
N PHE A 425 -7.45 -5.72 -2.78
CA PHE A 425 -7.21 -6.69 -3.84
C PHE A 425 -5.72 -6.98 -4.06
N ASN A 426 -4.85 -5.97 -3.96
CA ASN A 426 -3.41 -6.17 -4.06
C ASN A 426 -2.90 -7.08 -2.93
N ASN A 427 -3.38 -6.87 -1.71
CA ASN A 427 -2.93 -7.62 -0.54
C ASN A 427 -3.43 -9.07 -0.56
N ILE A 428 -4.68 -9.31 -0.98
CA ILE A 428 -5.16 -10.67 -1.27
C ILE A 428 -4.27 -11.35 -2.33
N GLY A 429 -3.86 -10.59 -3.35
CA GLY A 429 -2.93 -11.05 -4.38
C GLY A 429 -1.58 -11.49 -3.80
N LEU A 430 -0.99 -10.71 -2.89
CA LEU A 430 0.27 -11.01 -2.22
C LEU A 430 0.19 -12.32 -1.43
N VAL A 431 -0.88 -12.52 -0.66
CA VAL A 431 -1.09 -13.72 0.16
C VAL A 431 -1.26 -14.98 -0.70
N TYR A 432 -1.99 -14.88 -1.81
CA TYR A 432 -2.04 -15.99 -2.77
C TYR A 432 -0.68 -16.22 -3.44
N GLY A 433 0.09 -15.16 -3.66
CA GLY A 433 1.44 -15.22 -4.22
C GLY A 433 2.41 -15.97 -3.31
N SER A 434 2.45 -15.63 -2.01
CA SER A 434 3.33 -16.28 -1.03
C SER A 434 2.97 -17.77 -0.83
N THR A 435 1.68 -18.11 -0.87
CA THR A 435 1.23 -19.52 -0.81
C THR A 435 1.39 -20.30 -2.12
N GLY A 436 1.98 -19.70 -3.16
CA GLY A 436 2.20 -20.35 -4.45
C GLY A 436 0.94 -20.51 -5.32
N GLN A 437 -0.20 -19.93 -4.93
CA GLN A 437 -1.45 -19.92 -5.69
C GLN A 437 -1.44 -18.79 -6.74
N TYR A 438 -0.47 -18.86 -7.66
CA TYR A 438 -0.15 -17.78 -8.60
C TYR A 438 -1.31 -17.34 -9.51
N ASP A 439 -2.18 -18.26 -9.93
CA ASP A 439 -3.35 -17.91 -10.77
C ASP A 439 -4.36 -17.04 -10.01
N ARG A 440 -4.57 -17.32 -8.73
CA ARG A 440 -5.42 -16.50 -7.86
C ARG A 440 -4.75 -15.17 -7.59
N ALA A 441 -3.45 -15.17 -7.32
CA ALA A 441 -2.66 -13.95 -7.13
C ALA A 441 -2.82 -12.99 -8.32
N LEU A 442 -2.58 -13.48 -9.55
CA LEU A 442 -2.75 -12.69 -10.79
C LEU A 442 -4.18 -12.17 -10.95
N LYS A 443 -5.20 -12.97 -10.66
CA LYS A 443 -6.60 -12.55 -10.74
C LYS A 443 -6.86 -11.33 -9.85
N TYR A 444 -6.36 -11.35 -8.62
CA TYR A 444 -6.56 -10.26 -7.66
C TYR A 444 -5.68 -9.04 -7.95
N PHE A 445 -4.42 -9.23 -8.34
CA PHE A 445 -3.58 -8.12 -8.78
C PHE A 445 -4.12 -7.41 -10.02
N MET A 446 -4.66 -8.14 -11.00
CA MET A 446 -5.27 -7.54 -12.20
C MET A 446 -6.53 -6.73 -11.87
N LYS A 447 -7.34 -7.19 -10.90
CA LYS A 447 -8.47 -6.41 -10.38
C LYS A 447 -7.99 -5.11 -9.71
N SER A 448 -6.97 -5.22 -8.85
CA SER A 448 -6.34 -4.06 -8.20
C SER A 448 -5.82 -3.06 -9.23
N LEU A 449 -5.06 -3.53 -10.23
CA LEU A 449 -4.47 -2.70 -11.28
C LEU A 449 -5.54 -1.91 -12.04
N LYS A 450 -6.56 -2.60 -12.56
CA LYS A 450 -7.65 -1.99 -13.32
C LYS A 450 -8.35 -0.91 -12.50
N MET A 451 -8.52 -1.14 -11.20
CA MET A 451 -9.19 -0.19 -10.32
C MET A 451 -8.31 1.02 -10.00
N LYS A 452 -7.02 0.81 -9.74
CA LYS A 452 -6.01 1.88 -9.56
C LYS A 452 -5.87 2.76 -10.80
N GLU A 453 -5.94 2.18 -12.00
CA GLU A 453 -5.92 2.93 -13.25
C GLU A 453 -7.14 3.86 -13.42
N ILE A 454 -8.27 3.54 -12.77
CA ILE A 454 -9.48 4.37 -12.80
C ILE A 454 -9.44 5.46 -11.71
N CYS A 455 -8.97 5.13 -10.50
CA CYS A 455 -9.13 6.01 -9.34
C CYS A 455 -7.90 6.83 -8.95
N LEU A 456 -6.71 6.52 -9.49
CA LEU A 456 -5.47 7.25 -9.23
C LEU A 456 -5.03 8.06 -10.45
N PRO A 457 -4.26 9.15 -10.25
CA PRO A 457 -3.63 9.86 -11.35
C PRO A 457 -2.75 8.92 -12.22
N PRO A 458 -2.58 9.24 -13.52
CA PRO A 458 -1.59 8.55 -14.34
C PRO A 458 -0.20 8.61 -13.70
N ASN A 459 0.60 7.55 -13.86
CA ASN A 459 1.96 7.45 -13.28
C ASN A 459 1.98 7.63 -11.75
N HIS A 460 1.13 6.90 -11.02
CA HIS A 460 1.12 6.89 -9.57
C HIS A 460 1.93 5.71 -8.99
N ALA A 461 2.70 5.96 -7.92
CA ALA A 461 3.58 4.96 -7.29
C ALA A 461 2.84 3.66 -6.88
N ARG A 462 1.65 3.79 -6.28
CA ARG A 462 0.81 2.62 -5.90
C ARG A 462 0.42 1.73 -7.09
N THR A 463 0.26 2.29 -8.28
CA THR A 463 -0.02 1.52 -9.49
C THR A 463 1.24 0.81 -9.97
N ALA A 464 2.39 1.49 -9.89
CA ALA A 464 3.69 0.90 -10.19
C ALA A 464 4.02 -0.29 -9.27
N ASP A 465 3.67 -0.22 -7.99
CA ASP A 465 3.89 -1.30 -7.04
C ASP A 465 3.03 -2.55 -7.38
N THR A 466 1.77 -2.37 -7.77
CA THR A 466 0.93 -3.49 -8.25
C THR A 466 1.46 -4.10 -9.55
N LEU A 467 1.96 -3.29 -10.49
CA LEU A 467 2.64 -3.80 -11.70
C LEU A 467 3.90 -4.61 -11.35
N ASN A 468 4.69 -4.16 -10.36
CA ASN A 468 5.86 -4.88 -9.87
C ASN A 468 5.46 -6.26 -9.29
N ASN A 469 4.36 -6.32 -8.54
CA ASN A 469 3.85 -7.58 -7.97
C ASN A 469 3.34 -8.55 -9.05
N ILE A 470 2.69 -8.05 -10.09
CA ILE A 470 2.31 -8.86 -11.26
C ILE A 470 3.57 -9.41 -11.97
N GLY A 471 4.60 -8.57 -12.12
CA GLY A 471 5.90 -8.97 -12.66
C GLY A 471 6.54 -10.10 -11.85
N LEU A 472 6.46 -10.02 -10.51
CA LEU A 472 6.94 -11.05 -9.59
C LEU A 472 6.27 -12.39 -9.85
N VAL A 473 4.93 -12.42 -9.91
CA VAL A 473 4.19 -13.66 -10.14
C VAL A 473 4.50 -14.28 -11.51
N TYR A 474 4.60 -13.47 -12.56
CA TYR A 474 5.02 -13.98 -13.88
C TYR A 474 6.46 -14.52 -13.86
N GLY A 475 7.37 -13.87 -13.12
CA GLY A 475 8.73 -14.35 -12.93
C GLY A 475 8.77 -15.72 -12.23
N SER A 476 8.03 -15.85 -11.13
CA SER A 476 7.94 -17.10 -10.35
C SER A 476 7.29 -18.25 -11.13
N THR A 477 6.41 -17.96 -12.09
CA THR A 477 5.79 -18.96 -12.97
C THR A 477 6.58 -19.24 -14.26
N GLY A 478 7.78 -18.66 -14.42
CA GLY A 478 8.65 -18.86 -15.58
C GLY A 478 8.24 -18.08 -16.83
N GLN A 479 7.21 -17.23 -16.76
CA GLN A 479 6.75 -16.38 -17.86
C GLN A 479 7.58 -15.09 -17.95
N TYR A 480 8.88 -15.24 -18.20
CA TYR A 480 9.87 -14.16 -18.08
C TYR A 480 9.59 -12.95 -18.98
N ASP A 481 9.07 -13.13 -20.19
CA ASP A 481 8.78 -12.01 -21.10
C ASP A 481 7.64 -11.12 -20.58
N ARG A 482 6.60 -11.73 -20.01
CA ARG A 482 5.52 -10.98 -19.35
C ARG A 482 6.04 -10.29 -18.09
N ALA A 483 6.86 -10.98 -17.30
CA ALA A 483 7.46 -10.38 -16.11
C ALA A 483 8.24 -9.11 -16.45
N LEU A 484 9.08 -9.16 -17.49
CA LEU A 484 9.83 -8.00 -17.98
C LEU A 484 8.91 -6.87 -18.46
N GLU A 485 7.83 -7.18 -19.19
CA GLU A 485 6.87 -6.16 -19.63
C GLU A 485 6.29 -5.38 -18.44
N TYR A 486 5.82 -6.08 -17.41
CA TYR A 486 5.23 -5.47 -16.22
C TYR A 486 6.26 -4.71 -15.38
N TYR A 487 7.45 -5.26 -15.19
CA TYR A 487 8.53 -4.57 -14.47
C TYR A 487 9.01 -3.31 -15.20
N MET A 488 9.09 -3.33 -16.53
CA MET A 488 9.47 -2.13 -17.31
C MET A 488 8.42 -1.02 -17.19
N LYS A 489 7.13 -1.36 -17.23
CA LYS A 489 6.06 -0.38 -16.96
C LYS A 489 6.14 0.19 -15.56
N SER A 490 6.39 -0.67 -14.55
CA SER A 490 6.60 -0.24 -13.17
C SER A 490 7.80 0.70 -13.04
N LEU A 491 8.93 0.35 -13.66
CA LEU A 491 10.15 1.15 -13.66
C LEU A 491 9.91 2.56 -14.23
N GLN A 492 9.30 2.66 -15.41
CA GLN A 492 8.97 3.95 -16.04
C GLN A 492 8.12 4.84 -15.14
N MET A 493 7.12 4.26 -14.46
CA MET A 493 6.28 5.03 -13.53
C MET A 493 7.07 5.48 -12.31
N LYS A 494 7.93 4.61 -11.74
CA LYS A 494 8.75 4.94 -10.57
C LYS A 494 9.81 6.00 -10.86
N GLU A 495 10.40 6.00 -12.06
CA GLU A 495 11.34 7.04 -12.51
C GLU A 495 10.68 8.42 -12.62
N ILE A 496 9.36 8.48 -12.85
CA ILE A 496 8.58 9.73 -12.85
C ILE A 496 8.17 10.12 -11.42
N CYS A 497 7.81 9.14 -10.59
CA CYS A 497 7.29 9.37 -9.24
C CYS A 497 8.34 9.77 -8.21
N PHE A 498 9.57 9.27 -8.36
CA PHE A 498 10.61 9.38 -7.35
C PHE A 498 11.79 10.22 -7.84
N PRO A 499 12.55 10.86 -6.93
CA PRO A 499 13.80 11.50 -7.29
C PRO A 499 14.78 10.53 -7.98
N PRO A 500 15.75 11.04 -8.75
CA PRO A 500 16.85 10.22 -9.25
C PRO A 500 17.54 9.48 -8.09
N ASN A 501 17.98 8.24 -8.35
CA ASN A 501 18.67 7.38 -7.37
C ASN A 501 17.82 7.00 -6.14
N HIS A 502 16.53 6.72 -6.32
CA HIS A 502 15.66 6.27 -5.22
C HIS A 502 15.65 4.73 -5.04
N ASP A 503 15.65 4.25 -3.80
CA ASP A 503 15.70 2.81 -3.46
C ASP A 503 14.56 2.00 -4.09
N ARG A 504 13.32 2.53 -4.09
CA ARG A 504 12.17 1.84 -4.72
C ARG A 504 12.34 1.63 -6.23
N THR A 505 13.08 2.51 -6.91
CA THR A 505 13.42 2.37 -8.33
C THR A 505 14.53 1.34 -8.51
N ALA A 506 15.55 1.38 -7.64
CA ALA A 506 16.62 0.40 -7.60
C ALA A 506 16.10 -1.03 -7.34
N ALA A 507 15.08 -1.20 -6.50
CA ALA A 507 14.45 -2.50 -6.23
C ALA A 507 13.80 -3.10 -7.50
N THR A 508 13.11 -2.29 -8.31
CA THR A 508 12.53 -2.76 -9.58
C THR A 508 13.62 -3.11 -10.60
N LEU A 509 14.71 -2.34 -10.69
CA LEU A 509 15.88 -2.71 -11.50
C LEU A 509 16.48 -4.06 -11.07
N ASN A 510 16.60 -4.29 -9.76
CA ASN A 510 17.07 -5.57 -9.24
C ASN A 510 16.15 -6.73 -9.66
N ASN A 511 14.83 -6.56 -9.60
CA ASN A 511 13.88 -7.59 -10.04
C ASN A 511 13.99 -7.89 -11.55
N ILE A 512 14.20 -6.86 -12.38
CA ILE A 512 14.47 -7.03 -13.81
C ILE A 512 15.75 -7.84 -14.03
N GLY A 513 16.82 -7.52 -13.29
CA GLY A 513 18.08 -8.26 -13.32
C GLY A 513 17.89 -9.73 -12.98
N MET A 514 17.10 -10.04 -11.94
CA MET A 514 16.77 -11.42 -11.56
C MET A 514 16.07 -12.17 -12.69
N VAL A 515 15.09 -11.55 -13.36
CA VAL A 515 14.36 -12.19 -14.47
C VAL A 515 15.29 -12.48 -15.66
N TYR A 516 16.18 -11.54 -16.02
CA TYR A 516 17.19 -11.80 -17.05
C TYR A 516 18.15 -12.93 -16.65
N GLY A 517 18.55 -12.99 -15.38
CA GLY A 517 19.37 -14.06 -14.84
C GLY A 517 18.69 -15.43 -14.97
N SER A 518 17.41 -15.53 -14.58
CA SER A 518 16.61 -16.76 -14.75
C SER A 518 16.40 -17.15 -16.20
N LYS A 519 16.38 -16.19 -17.13
CA LYS A 519 16.33 -16.44 -18.59
C LYS A 519 17.68 -16.87 -19.18
N GLY A 520 18.76 -16.89 -18.39
CA GLY A 520 20.12 -17.17 -18.86
C GLY A 520 20.79 -16.01 -19.59
N GLN A 521 20.19 -14.81 -19.58
CA GLN A 521 20.78 -13.59 -20.17
C GLN A 521 21.66 -12.87 -19.14
N HIS A 522 22.78 -13.51 -18.79
CA HIS A 522 23.63 -13.09 -17.68
C HIS A 522 24.19 -11.67 -17.83
N ASP A 523 24.64 -11.26 -19.02
CA ASP A 523 25.17 -9.91 -19.26
C ASP A 523 24.15 -8.80 -18.94
N ARG A 524 22.89 -9.00 -19.36
CA ARG A 524 21.81 -8.06 -19.05
C ARG A 524 21.47 -8.08 -17.57
N ALA A 525 21.48 -9.25 -16.93
CA ALA A 525 21.26 -9.35 -15.49
C ALA A 525 22.27 -8.49 -14.72
N LEU A 526 23.56 -8.63 -15.05
CA LEU A 526 24.66 -7.86 -14.46
C LEU A 526 24.51 -6.36 -14.73
N GLU A 527 24.10 -5.94 -15.93
CA GLU A 527 23.85 -4.53 -16.25
C GLU A 527 22.77 -3.92 -15.33
N TYR A 528 21.63 -4.61 -15.17
CA TYR A 528 20.55 -4.11 -14.31
C TYR A 528 20.90 -4.16 -12.82
N PHE A 529 21.64 -5.18 -12.38
CA PHE A 529 22.14 -5.21 -11.01
C PHE A 529 23.16 -4.10 -10.75
N MET A 530 23.99 -3.74 -11.73
CA MET A 530 24.94 -2.62 -11.60
C MET A 530 24.21 -1.29 -11.42
N LYS A 531 23.20 -1.01 -12.26
CA LYS A 531 22.35 0.19 -12.11
C LYS A 531 21.66 0.23 -10.74
N SER A 532 21.13 -0.90 -10.28
CA SER A 532 20.52 -1.01 -8.95
C SER A 532 21.54 -0.74 -7.83
N LEU A 533 22.74 -1.30 -7.94
CA LEU A 533 23.82 -1.15 -6.96
C LEU A 533 24.27 0.30 -6.87
N GLU A 534 24.56 0.95 -8.00
CA GLU A 534 24.96 2.37 -8.05
C GLU A 534 23.92 3.28 -7.40
N MET A 535 22.62 3.07 -7.68
CA MET A 535 21.55 3.84 -7.05
C MET A 535 21.50 3.64 -5.53
N LYS A 536 21.62 2.38 -5.07
CA LYS A 536 21.60 2.04 -3.64
C LYS A 536 22.81 2.56 -2.88
N GLU A 537 23.99 2.55 -3.49
CA GLU A 537 25.20 3.13 -2.90
C GLU A 537 25.10 4.65 -2.71
N ILE A 538 24.27 5.32 -3.51
CA ILE A 538 24.02 6.76 -3.40
C ILE A 538 22.94 7.07 -2.33
N CYS A 539 21.85 6.31 -2.27
CA CYS A 539 20.70 6.66 -1.42
C CYS A 539 20.58 5.91 -0.10
N LEU A 540 21.32 4.81 0.09
CA LEU A 540 21.31 4.05 1.33
C LEU A 540 22.60 4.27 2.13
N PRO A 541 22.57 4.12 3.47
CA PRO A 541 23.77 4.12 4.28
C PRO A 541 24.79 3.07 3.83
N PRO A 542 26.09 3.29 4.09
CA PRO A 542 27.11 2.27 3.86
C PRO A 542 26.78 0.97 4.63
N ASN A 543 27.06 -0.18 4.03
CA ASN A 543 26.77 -1.50 4.59
C ASN A 543 25.29 -1.81 4.82
N HIS A 544 24.37 -1.33 3.98
CA HIS A 544 22.94 -1.64 4.10
C HIS A 544 22.57 -3.05 3.58
N ASP A 545 21.57 -3.71 4.20
CA ASP A 545 21.15 -5.07 3.87
C ASP A 545 20.62 -5.20 2.43
N ARG A 546 19.82 -4.23 1.97
CA ARG A 546 19.34 -4.11 0.57
C ARG A 546 20.46 -3.99 -0.45
N THR A 547 21.59 -3.39 -0.10
CA THR A 547 22.78 -3.32 -0.97
C THR A 547 23.49 -4.68 -0.99
N ALA A 548 23.62 -5.31 0.18
CA ALA A 548 24.16 -6.67 0.29
C ALA A 548 23.33 -7.70 -0.51
N ALA A 549 22.01 -7.56 -0.56
CA ALA A 549 21.13 -8.43 -1.36
C ALA A 549 21.40 -8.29 -2.87
N THR A 550 21.72 -7.09 -3.36
CA THR A 550 22.10 -6.91 -4.77
C THR A 550 23.45 -7.56 -5.08
N LEU A 551 24.44 -7.47 -4.18
CA LEU A 551 25.71 -8.19 -4.31
C LEU A 551 25.51 -9.72 -4.28
N GLU A 552 24.57 -10.23 -3.50
CA GLU A 552 24.23 -11.65 -3.48
C GLU A 552 23.66 -12.11 -4.84
N ASN A 553 22.89 -11.26 -5.51
CA ASN A 553 22.38 -11.54 -6.86
C ASN A 553 23.50 -11.55 -7.91
N PHE A 554 24.51 -10.68 -7.79
CA PHE A 554 25.74 -10.77 -8.60
C PHE A 554 26.42 -12.14 -8.41
N GLY A 555 26.62 -12.55 -7.15
CA GLY A 555 27.21 -13.85 -6.82
C GLY A 555 26.44 -15.02 -7.44
N MET A 556 25.10 -14.95 -7.43
CA MET A 556 24.23 -15.97 -8.03
C MET A 556 24.40 -16.06 -9.55
N VAL A 557 24.50 -14.93 -10.25
CA VAL A 557 24.71 -14.91 -11.71
C VAL A 557 26.09 -15.45 -12.06
N HIS A 558 27.15 -14.98 -11.39
CA HIS A 558 28.51 -15.50 -11.62
C HIS A 558 28.63 -16.99 -11.31
N ARG A 559 27.97 -17.48 -10.25
CA ARG A 559 27.87 -18.92 -9.97
C ARG A 559 27.23 -19.69 -11.12
N SER A 560 26.17 -19.14 -11.71
CA SER A 560 25.44 -19.78 -12.83
C SER A 560 26.28 -19.81 -14.11
N MET A 561 27.19 -18.85 -14.29
CA MET A 561 28.18 -18.85 -15.38
C MET A 561 29.39 -19.77 -15.13
N GLY A 562 29.50 -20.37 -13.93
CA GLY A 562 30.65 -21.17 -13.53
C GLY A 562 31.86 -20.35 -13.06
N GLU A 563 31.71 -19.03 -12.89
CA GLU A 563 32.75 -18.12 -12.42
C GLU A 563 32.81 -18.10 -10.88
N TYR A 564 33.18 -19.25 -10.31
CA TYR A 564 33.06 -19.50 -8.88
C TYR A 564 33.88 -18.56 -7.99
N ASP A 565 35.08 -18.15 -8.41
CA ASP A 565 35.91 -17.24 -7.63
C ASP A 565 35.29 -15.84 -7.52
N LEU A 566 34.71 -15.35 -8.62
CA LEU A 566 34.02 -14.07 -8.65
C LEU A 566 32.69 -14.14 -7.87
N ALA A 567 31.99 -15.28 -7.95
CA ALA A 567 30.81 -15.52 -7.12
C ALA A 567 31.15 -15.46 -5.62
N LEU A 568 32.24 -16.11 -5.19
CA LEU A 568 32.73 -16.04 -3.82
C LEU A 568 33.10 -14.61 -3.42
N GLU A 569 33.75 -13.83 -4.29
CA GLU A 569 34.07 -12.42 -3.99
C GLU A 569 32.81 -11.61 -3.66
N TYR A 570 31.77 -11.71 -4.49
CA TYR A 570 30.52 -11.00 -4.27
C TYR A 570 29.75 -11.49 -3.03
N TYR A 571 29.68 -12.81 -2.82
CA TYR A 571 29.05 -13.37 -1.63
C TYR A 571 29.79 -12.97 -0.34
N MET A 572 31.13 -12.92 -0.34
CA MET A 572 31.92 -12.48 0.81
C MET A 572 31.72 -10.98 1.11
N LYS A 573 31.63 -10.14 0.07
CA LYS A 573 31.28 -8.71 0.24
C LYS A 573 29.88 -8.56 0.85
N SER A 574 28.90 -9.31 0.35
CA SER A 574 27.54 -9.34 0.89
C SER A 574 27.51 -9.82 2.35
N LEU A 575 28.22 -10.91 2.66
CA LEU A 575 28.35 -11.46 4.01
C LEU A 575 28.90 -10.41 4.99
N LYS A 576 30.02 -9.76 4.64
CA LYS A 576 30.64 -8.73 5.47
C LYS A 576 29.69 -7.55 5.76
N MET A 577 28.91 -7.12 4.76
CA MET A 577 27.92 -6.06 4.96
C MET A 577 26.80 -6.52 5.90
N LYS A 578 26.26 -7.72 5.69
CA LYS A 578 25.20 -8.29 6.55
C LYS A 578 25.67 -8.51 7.99
N GLU A 579 26.91 -8.92 8.22
CA GLU A 579 27.51 -9.03 9.56
C GLU A 579 27.62 -7.69 10.29
N ILE A 580 27.68 -6.57 9.55
CA ILE A 580 27.74 -5.22 10.12
C ILE A 580 26.33 -4.67 10.41
N CYS A 581 25.37 -4.85 9.49
CA CYS A 581 24.06 -4.19 9.60
C CYS A 581 22.94 -5.05 10.18
N LEU A 582 23.07 -6.38 10.19
CA LEU A 582 22.05 -7.26 10.74
C LEU A 582 22.44 -7.73 12.15
N PRO A 583 21.45 -8.01 13.01
CA PRO A 583 21.68 -8.66 14.29
C PRO A 583 22.52 -9.95 14.17
N PRO A 584 23.28 -10.33 15.20
CA PRO A 584 23.95 -11.63 15.24
C PRO A 584 22.96 -12.79 15.02
N ASN A 585 23.41 -13.85 14.33
CA ASN A 585 22.60 -15.04 14.02
C ASN A 585 21.35 -14.74 13.16
N HIS A 586 21.39 -13.79 12.24
CA HIS A 586 20.27 -13.52 11.33
C HIS A 586 20.14 -14.57 10.21
N ASP A 587 18.90 -14.90 9.82
CA ASP A 587 18.61 -15.87 8.75
C ASP A 587 19.19 -15.46 7.38
N LYS A 588 19.04 -14.20 6.97
CA LYS A 588 19.65 -13.61 5.76
C LYS A 588 21.18 -13.76 5.72
N THR A 589 21.87 -13.73 6.87
CA THR A 589 23.32 -13.96 6.98
C THR A 589 23.61 -15.45 6.80
N ALA A 590 22.81 -16.30 7.43
CA ALA A 590 22.91 -17.75 7.30
C ALA A 590 22.65 -18.23 5.85
N ASP A 591 21.75 -17.59 5.11
CA ASP A 591 21.51 -17.91 3.70
C ASP A 591 22.70 -17.57 2.80
N THR A 592 23.39 -16.45 3.06
CA THR A 592 24.62 -16.11 2.33
C THR A 592 25.74 -17.10 2.66
N LEU A 593 25.89 -17.53 3.92
CA LEU A 593 26.82 -18.61 4.28
C LEU A 593 26.48 -19.92 3.54
N ASN A 594 25.20 -20.28 3.44
CA ASN A 594 24.77 -21.44 2.67
C ASN A 594 25.13 -21.29 1.17
N ASN A 595 24.92 -20.11 0.59
CA ASN A 595 25.28 -19.83 -0.81
C ASN A 595 26.79 -19.93 -1.06
N ILE A 596 27.61 -19.47 -0.12
CA ILE A 596 29.08 -19.67 -0.16
C ILE A 596 29.42 -21.17 -0.11
N GLY A 597 28.77 -21.92 0.79
CA GLY A 597 28.91 -23.38 0.87
C GLY A 597 28.58 -24.09 -0.45
N VAL A 598 27.53 -23.64 -1.16
CA VAL A 598 27.18 -24.16 -2.49
C VAL A 598 28.29 -23.91 -3.50
N VAL A 599 28.91 -22.73 -3.49
CA VAL A 599 30.00 -22.45 -4.44
C VAL A 599 31.22 -23.32 -4.17
N TYR A 600 31.61 -23.51 -2.90
CA TYR A 600 32.72 -24.42 -2.56
C TYR A 600 32.42 -25.88 -2.91
N ASP A 601 31.18 -26.34 -2.74
CA ASP A 601 30.75 -27.68 -3.14
C ASP A 601 30.88 -27.87 -4.67
N LEU A 602 30.42 -26.88 -5.45
CA LEU A 602 30.58 -26.88 -6.92
C LEU A 602 32.05 -26.84 -7.37
N LYS A 603 32.95 -26.24 -6.59
CA LYS A 603 34.41 -26.29 -6.81
C LYS A 603 35.04 -27.62 -6.41
N GLY A 604 34.32 -28.49 -5.70
CA GLY A 604 34.85 -29.73 -5.13
C GLY A 604 35.65 -29.54 -3.84
N GLU A 605 35.62 -28.34 -3.25
CA GLU A 605 36.28 -28.00 -1.98
C GLU A 605 35.38 -28.37 -0.80
N TYR A 606 35.10 -29.68 -0.67
CA TYR A 606 34.05 -30.21 0.22
C TYR A 606 34.23 -29.86 1.70
N ASP A 607 35.46 -29.75 2.20
CA ASP A 607 35.70 -29.43 3.62
C ASP A 607 35.31 -27.98 3.94
N LEU A 608 35.62 -27.04 3.03
CA LEU A 608 35.17 -25.65 3.15
C LEU A 608 33.65 -25.54 2.97
N ALA A 609 33.08 -26.29 2.02
CA ALA A 609 31.62 -26.34 1.86
C ALA A 609 30.92 -26.76 3.16
N LEU A 610 31.41 -27.84 3.80
CA LEU A 610 30.89 -28.29 5.10
C LEU A 610 31.08 -27.24 6.20
N GLU A 611 32.21 -26.55 6.25
CA GLU A 611 32.43 -25.47 7.23
C GLU A 611 31.36 -24.38 7.13
N TYR A 612 31.12 -23.86 5.91
CA TYR A 612 30.13 -22.81 5.67
C TYR A 612 28.69 -23.30 5.87
N TYR A 613 28.37 -24.52 5.45
CA TYR A 613 27.05 -25.10 5.70
C TYR A 613 26.78 -25.34 7.19
N MET A 614 27.78 -25.76 7.98
CA MET A 614 27.62 -25.94 9.43
C MET A 614 27.41 -24.60 10.14
N LYS A 615 28.16 -23.55 9.76
CA LYS A 615 27.94 -22.19 10.26
C LYS A 615 26.53 -21.68 9.93
N SER A 616 26.07 -21.91 8.70
CA SER A 616 24.70 -21.59 8.28
C SER A 616 23.66 -22.36 9.11
N LEU A 617 23.88 -23.66 9.32
CA LEU A 617 22.98 -24.52 10.09
C LEU A 617 22.86 -24.04 11.54
N GLU A 618 24.00 -23.78 12.21
CA GLU A 618 24.03 -23.29 13.59
C GLU A 618 23.25 -21.98 13.74
N MET A 619 23.46 -21.03 12.82
CA MET A 619 22.72 -19.76 12.84
C MET A 619 21.20 -19.99 12.62
N LYS A 620 20.83 -20.82 11.64
CA LYS A 620 19.41 -21.14 11.35
C LYS A 620 18.71 -21.85 12.50
N GLU A 621 19.40 -22.73 13.22
CA GLU A 621 18.87 -23.40 14.41
C GLU A 621 18.61 -22.42 15.56
N ILE A 622 19.31 -21.29 15.61
CA ILE A 622 19.12 -20.24 16.61
C ILE A 622 17.98 -19.29 16.23
N CYS A 623 17.88 -18.85 14.96
CA CYS A 623 16.96 -17.78 14.58
C CYS A 623 15.66 -18.22 13.92
N LEU A 624 15.59 -19.45 13.40
CA LEU A 624 14.37 -19.96 12.75
C LEU A 624 13.58 -20.88 13.69
N PRO A 625 12.25 -20.97 13.51
CA PRO A 625 11.44 -21.93 14.25
C PRO A 625 11.91 -23.38 14.05
N PRO A 626 11.66 -24.29 15.02
CA PRO A 626 11.91 -25.71 14.82
C PRO A 626 11.21 -26.25 13.57
N ASN A 627 11.87 -27.15 12.84
CA ASN A 627 11.35 -27.76 11.60
C ASN A 627 11.15 -26.78 10.42
N HIS A 628 11.96 -25.72 10.33
CA HIS A 628 11.90 -24.79 9.19
C HIS A 628 12.46 -25.39 7.89
N THR A 629 11.83 -25.02 6.75
CA THR A 629 12.23 -25.47 5.40
C THR A 629 13.67 -25.06 5.06
N SER A 630 14.06 -23.82 5.34
CA SER A 630 15.44 -23.34 5.07
C SER A 630 16.51 -24.11 5.85
N THR A 631 16.18 -24.58 7.06
CA THR A 631 17.10 -25.41 7.86
C THR A 631 17.19 -26.81 7.26
N ALA A 632 16.06 -27.37 6.84
CA ALA A 632 16.02 -28.66 6.15
C ALA A 632 16.79 -28.64 4.82
N ASP A 633 16.76 -27.54 4.08
CA ASP A 633 17.52 -27.38 2.84
C ASP A 633 19.04 -27.31 3.09
N THR A 634 19.50 -26.62 4.15
CA THR A 634 20.91 -26.66 4.56
C THR A 634 21.35 -28.07 4.96
N LEU A 635 20.53 -28.82 5.73
CA LEU A 635 20.80 -30.22 6.07
C LEU A 635 20.90 -31.11 4.82
N ASN A 636 20.04 -30.89 3.83
CA ASN A 636 20.09 -31.61 2.56
C ASN A 636 21.40 -31.32 1.80
N ASN A 637 21.88 -30.08 1.80
CA ASN A 637 23.15 -29.71 1.18
C ASN A 637 24.34 -30.37 1.88
N ILE A 638 24.35 -30.39 3.22
CA ILE A 638 25.36 -31.12 4.01
C ILE A 638 25.37 -32.61 3.65
N GLY A 639 24.18 -33.23 3.56
CA GLY A 639 24.05 -34.62 3.13
C GLY A 639 24.61 -34.87 1.72
N MET A 640 24.44 -33.90 0.82
CA MET A 640 24.98 -33.96 -0.54
C MET A 640 26.51 -33.93 -0.56
N VAL A 641 27.14 -33.06 0.22
CA VAL A 641 28.60 -33.01 0.34
C VAL A 641 29.16 -34.31 0.92
N HIS A 642 28.55 -34.85 1.99
CA HIS A 642 28.97 -36.15 2.54
C HIS A 642 28.83 -37.28 1.53
N ARG A 643 27.78 -37.29 0.71
CA ARG A 643 27.62 -38.25 -0.39
C ARG A 643 28.73 -38.10 -1.42
N SER A 644 29.06 -36.87 -1.83
CA SER A 644 30.15 -36.58 -2.77
C SER A 644 31.52 -37.03 -2.24
N LYS A 645 31.74 -36.97 -0.92
CA LYS A 645 32.91 -37.54 -0.24
C LYS A 645 32.89 -39.08 -0.09
N GLY A 646 31.79 -39.74 -0.44
CA GLY A 646 31.59 -41.19 -0.25
C GLY A 646 31.15 -41.60 1.17
N GLU A 647 30.91 -40.64 2.07
CA GLU A 647 30.48 -40.85 3.45
C GLU A 647 28.97 -41.14 3.53
N CYS A 648 28.55 -42.26 2.95
CA CYS A 648 27.13 -42.60 2.72
C CYS A 648 26.28 -42.64 4.00
N ASP A 649 26.82 -43.14 5.12
CA ASP A 649 26.05 -43.23 6.36
C ASP A 649 25.76 -41.85 6.98
N ARG A 650 26.72 -40.92 6.91
CA ARG A 650 26.51 -39.52 7.33
C ARG A 650 25.54 -38.81 6.40
N ALA A 651 25.67 -39.03 5.09
CA ALA A 651 24.73 -38.47 4.11
C ALA A 651 23.28 -38.90 4.41
N LEU A 652 23.05 -40.19 4.70
CA LEU A 652 21.73 -40.70 5.11
C LEU A 652 21.22 -40.03 6.38
N GLU A 653 22.07 -39.84 7.40
CA GLU A 653 21.67 -39.18 8.65
C GLU A 653 21.12 -37.77 8.39
N TYR A 654 21.86 -36.95 7.62
CA TYR A 654 21.45 -35.58 7.30
C TYR A 654 20.22 -35.53 6.40
N TYR A 655 20.13 -36.40 5.38
CA TYR A 655 18.94 -36.47 4.53
C TYR A 655 17.69 -36.92 5.28
N MET A 656 17.81 -37.86 6.24
CA MET A 656 16.67 -38.28 7.07
C MET A 656 16.20 -37.17 8.00
N LYS A 657 17.13 -36.41 8.59
CA LYS A 657 16.79 -35.21 9.38
C LYS A 657 16.05 -34.17 8.53
N SER A 658 16.58 -33.87 7.33
CA SER A 658 15.94 -32.96 6.36
C SER A 658 14.54 -33.44 5.96
N LEU A 659 14.40 -34.74 5.63
CA LEU A 659 13.12 -35.34 5.24
C LEU A 659 12.08 -35.18 6.34
N LYS A 660 12.42 -35.54 7.58
CA LYS A 660 11.52 -35.42 8.72
C LYS A 660 11.03 -33.99 8.94
N MET A 661 11.91 -33.00 8.79
CA MET A 661 11.51 -31.59 8.91
C MET A 661 10.56 -31.20 7.78
N LYS A 662 10.89 -31.54 6.53
CA LYS A 662 10.08 -31.25 5.34
C LYS A 662 8.70 -31.91 5.39
N GLU A 663 8.58 -33.12 5.93
CA GLU A 663 7.30 -33.80 6.14
C GLU A 663 6.40 -33.10 7.17
N ILE A 664 6.98 -32.32 8.09
CA ILE A 664 6.24 -31.55 9.11
C ILE A 664 5.80 -30.19 8.56
N CYS A 665 6.67 -29.49 7.81
CA CYS A 665 6.41 -28.09 7.43
C CYS A 665 5.89 -27.87 6.01
N LEU A 666 5.90 -28.88 5.14
CA LEU A 666 5.42 -28.75 3.76
C LEU A 666 4.11 -29.52 3.53
N PRO A 667 3.26 -29.07 2.59
CA PRO A 667 2.06 -29.82 2.20
C PRO A 667 2.36 -31.25 1.75
N LEU A 668 1.38 -32.13 1.93
CA LEU A 668 1.46 -33.52 1.48
C LEU A 668 1.72 -33.57 -0.05
N ASN A 669 2.81 -34.21 -0.45
CA ASN A 669 3.32 -34.28 -1.83
C ASN A 669 3.98 -33.00 -2.36
N HIS A 670 4.93 -32.42 -1.61
CA HIS A 670 5.73 -31.29 -2.09
C HIS A 670 7.00 -31.70 -2.86
N ALA A 671 7.36 -30.96 -3.92
CA ALA A 671 8.52 -31.25 -4.78
C ALA A 671 9.85 -31.30 -3.99
N ARG A 672 10.06 -30.38 -3.04
CA ARG A 672 11.27 -30.37 -2.19
C ARG A 672 11.41 -31.63 -1.32
N THR A 673 10.29 -32.23 -0.89
CA THR A 673 10.29 -33.49 -0.14
C THR A 673 10.64 -34.66 -1.05
N ALA A 674 10.10 -34.66 -2.27
CA ALA A 674 10.42 -35.64 -3.29
C ALA A 674 11.90 -35.62 -3.68
N ASP A 675 12.53 -34.43 -3.77
CA ASP A 675 13.96 -34.31 -4.08
C ASP A 675 14.84 -34.90 -2.96
N THR A 676 14.49 -34.69 -1.69
CA THR A 676 15.21 -35.33 -0.58
C THR A 676 15.03 -36.85 -0.59
N LEU A 677 13.84 -37.38 -0.91
CA LEU A 677 13.63 -38.82 -1.12
C LEU A 677 14.49 -39.37 -2.26
N ASN A 678 14.60 -38.64 -3.37
CA ASN A 678 15.47 -39.03 -4.48
C ASN A 678 16.94 -39.06 -4.05
N ASN A 679 17.40 -38.09 -3.26
CA ASN A 679 18.75 -38.07 -2.72
C ASN A 679 19.05 -39.25 -1.79
N ILE A 680 18.10 -39.63 -0.94
CA ILE A 680 18.19 -40.84 -0.10
C ILE A 680 18.33 -42.09 -1.00
N GLY A 681 17.53 -42.17 -2.07
CA GLY A 681 17.63 -43.22 -3.07
C GLY A 681 19.03 -43.31 -3.72
N LEU A 682 19.63 -42.17 -4.06
CA LEU A 682 20.99 -42.09 -4.61
C LEU A 682 22.05 -42.62 -3.63
N VAL A 683 21.88 -42.37 -2.33
CA VAL A 683 22.80 -42.93 -1.32
C VAL A 683 22.66 -44.45 -1.21
N TYR A 684 21.43 -44.98 -1.17
CA TYR A 684 21.23 -46.44 -1.16
C TYR A 684 21.73 -47.11 -2.45
N TYR A 685 21.59 -46.45 -3.60
CA TYR A 685 22.17 -46.91 -4.85
C TYR A 685 23.71 -46.97 -4.76
N SER A 686 24.34 -45.94 -4.19
CA SER A 686 25.79 -45.89 -3.98
C SER A 686 26.28 -46.99 -3.02
N LYS A 687 25.45 -47.39 -2.05
CA LYS A 687 25.69 -48.55 -1.16
C LYS A 687 25.40 -49.91 -1.82
N SER A 688 25.01 -49.95 -3.09
CA SER A 688 24.54 -51.15 -3.81
C SER A 688 23.26 -51.80 -3.21
N GLU A 689 22.52 -51.07 -2.38
CA GLU A 689 21.23 -51.50 -1.82
C GLU A 689 20.07 -51.14 -2.77
N TYR A 690 20.12 -51.68 -3.99
CA TYR A 690 19.23 -51.26 -5.10
C TYR A 690 17.72 -51.42 -4.80
N GLY A 691 17.33 -52.40 -3.98
CA GLY A 691 15.94 -52.58 -3.57
C GLY A 691 15.39 -51.40 -2.76
N ARG A 692 16.19 -50.89 -1.82
CA ARG A 692 15.84 -49.69 -1.04
C ARG A 692 15.92 -48.43 -1.88
N ALA A 693 16.93 -48.33 -2.76
CA ALA A 693 17.02 -47.22 -3.70
C ALA A 693 15.73 -47.06 -4.52
N LEU A 694 15.22 -48.17 -5.09
CA LEU A 694 13.95 -48.21 -5.82
C LEU A 694 12.76 -47.79 -4.96
N GLU A 695 12.69 -48.19 -3.69
CA GLU A 695 11.60 -47.79 -2.79
C GLU A 695 11.53 -46.26 -2.66
N TYR A 696 12.66 -45.62 -2.39
CA TYR A 696 12.74 -44.16 -2.24
C TYR A 696 12.54 -43.42 -3.57
N TYR A 697 13.10 -43.91 -4.67
CA TYR A 697 12.87 -43.31 -5.98
C TYR A 697 11.40 -43.40 -6.40
N MET A 698 10.71 -44.52 -6.16
CA MET A 698 9.29 -44.65 -6.49
C MET A 698 8.42 -43.72 -5.64
N LYS A 699 8.74 -43.55 -4.36
CA LYS A 699 8.07 -42.56 -3.49
C LYS A 699 8.27 -41.14 -4.02
N SER A 700 9.50 -40.79 -4.42
CA SER A 700 9.83 -39.50 -5.03
C SER A 700 9.06 -39.28 -6.34
N LEU A 701 9.07 -40.26 -7.24
CA LEU A 701 8.38 -40.19 -8.54
C LEU A 701 6.88 -39.93 -8.34
N LYS A 702 6.22 -40.70 -7.48
CA LYS A 702 4.79 -40.55 -7.20
C LYS A 702 4.45 -39.15 -6.69
N MET A 703 5.30 -38.57 -5.84
CA MET A 703 5.13 -37.19 -5.37
C MET A 703 5.30 -36.19 -6.51
N LYS A 704 6.34 -36.34 -7.33
CA LYS A 704 6.63 -35.44 -8.47
C LYS A 704 5.53 -35.47 -9.52
N GLU A 705 4.97 -36.63 -9.83
CA GLU A 705 3.83 -36.77 -10.75
C GLU A 705 2.57 -36.04 -10.27
N ILE A 706 2.43 -35.82 -8.95
CA ILE A 706 1.30 -35.08 -8.37
C ILE A 706 1.55 -33.57 -8.35
N CYS A 707 2.78 -33.13 -8.01
CA CYS A 707 3.05 -31.72 -7.75
C CYS A 707 3.76 -30.95 -8.89
N LEU A 708 4.32 -31.65 -9.88
CA LEU A 708 5.00 -31.04 -11.02
C LEU A 708 4.20 -31.22 -12.31
N PRO A 709 4.37 -30.32 -13.30
CA PRO A 709 3.84 -30.54 -14.64
C PRO A 709 4.34 -31.87 -15.24
N PRO A 710 3.55 -32.53 -16.12
CA PRO A 710 3.86 -33.86 -16.65
C PRO A 710 5.25 -33.99 -17.32
N ASN A 711 5.75 -32.90 -17.91
CA ASN A 711 7.01 -32.88 -18.67
C ASN A 711 8.13 -32.15 -17.91
N HIS A 712 8.17 -32.24 -16.59
CA HIS A 712 9.19 -31.55 -15.80
C HIS A 712 10.50 -32.37 -15.71
N ASP A 713 11.65 -31.76 -15.97
CA ASP A 713 12.98 -32.40 -15.98
C ASP A 713 13.29 -33.23 -14.71
N ARG A 714 12.99 -32.67 -13.53
CA ARG A 714 13.12 -33.38 -12.25
C ARG A 714 12.38 -34.72 -12.17
N THR A 715 11.28 -34.90 -12.92
CA THR A 715 10.56 -36.18 -13.01
C THR A 715 11.35 -37.15 -13.89
N ALA A 716 11.89 -36.66 -15.01
CA ALA A 716 12.75 -37.43 -15.90
C ALA A 716 14.03 -37.92 -15.20
N ASP A 717 14.65 -37.09 -14.36
CA ASP A 717 15.81 -37.47 -13.54
C ASP A 717 15.51 -38.64 -12.60
N THR A 718 14.35 -38.61 -11.93
CA THR A 718 13.96 -39.70 -11.04
C THR A 718 13.64 -40.97 -11.83
N LEU A 719 13.00 -40.87 -13.00
CA LEU A 719 12.79 -42.01 -13.90
C LEU A 719 14.12 -42.62 -14.37
N TYR A 720 15.10 -41.77 -14.71
CA TYR A 720 16.44 -42.21 -15.08
C TYR A 720 17.15 -42.95 -13.92
N ASN A 721 17.06 -42.42 -12.69
CA ASN A 721 17.63 -43.06 -11.50
C ASN A 721 16.97 -44.42 -11.20
N ILE A 722 15.66 -44.54 -11.42
CA ILE A 722 14.93 -45.82 -11.32
C ILE A 722 15.44 -46.80 -12.38
N GLY A 723 15.61 -46.34 -13.63
CA GLY A 723 16.19 -47.13 -14.71
C GLY A 723 17.56 -47.67 -14.35
N LEU A 724 18.45 -46.82 -13.82
CA LEU A 724 19.79 -47.22 -13.35
C LEU A 724 19.72 -48.29 -12.25
N ALA A 725 18.82 -48.12 -11.28
CA ALA A 725 18.66 -49.11 -10.22
C ALA A 725 18.17 -50.47 -10.73
N TYR A 726 17.23 -50.51 -11.70
CA TYR A 726 16.79 -51.76 -12.32
C TYR A 726 17.89 -52.39 -13.20
N GLN A 727 18.66 -51.59 -13.93
CA GLN A 727 19.80 -52.07 -14.72
C GLN A 727 20.83 -52.76 -13.81
N SER A 728 21.17 -52.13 -12.68
CA SER A 728 22.14 -52.68 -11.72
C SER A 728 21.63 -53.94 -11.00
N LYS A 729 20.30 -54.18 -10.97
CA LYS A 729 19.69 -55.46 -10.54
C LYS A 729 19.63 -56.52 -11.64
N GLY A 730 19.96 -56.19 -12.89
CA GLY A 730 19.81 -57.08 -14.05
C GLY A 730 18.39 -57.16 -14.63
N GLU A 731 17.47 -56.31 -14.19
CA GLU A 731 16.09 -56.23 -14.69
C GLU A 731 16.01 -55.29 -15.92
N TYR A 732 16.74 -55.62 -16.98
CA TYR A 732 16.95 -54.74 -18.14
C TYR A 732 15.67 -54.31 -18.86
N GLY A 733 14.64 -55.17 -18.91
CA GLY A 733 13.35 -54.84 -19.54
C GLY A 733 12.67 -53.65 -18.86
N ARG A 734 12.59 -53.68 -17.52
CA ARG A 734 12.04 -52.57 -16.73
C ARG A 734 12.91 -51.33 -16.81
N ALA A 735 14.23 -51.50 -16.77
CA ALA A 735 15.16 -50.37 -16.91
C ALA A 735 14.91 -49.60 -18.22
N LEU A 736 14.74 -50.33 -19.33
CA LEU A 736 14.47 -49.75 -20.64
C LEU A 736 13.12 -48.99 -20.69
N ASP A 737 12.08 -49.49 -20.04
CA ASP A 737 10.79 -48.80 -19.95
C ASP A 737 10.92 -47.46 -19.22
N PHE A 738 11.62 -47.44 -18.08
CA PHE A 738 11.87 -46.21 -17.32
C PHE A 738 12.76 -45.21 -18.08
N TYR A 739 13.79 -45.69 -18.78
CA TYR A 739 14.60 -44.83 -19.65
C TYR A 739 13.80 -44.22 -20.79
N ARG A 740 12.91 -44.98 -21.43
CA ARG A 740 12.03 -44.46 -22.49
C ARG A 740 11.08 -43.39 -21.95
N ASN A 741 10.49 -43.63 -20.78
CA ASN A 741 9.59 -42.66 -20.16
C ASN A 741 10.33 -41.36 -19.78
N GLY A 742 11.54 -41.46 -19.21
CA GLY A 742 12.36 -40.28 -18.92
C GLY A 742 12.80 -39.54 -20.19
N LEU A 743 13.21 -40.27 -21.23
CA LEU A 743 13.61 -39.68 -22.51
C LEU A 743 12.46 -38.96 -23.20
N ASN A 744 11.24 -39.51 -23.14
CA ASN A 744 10.05 -38.87 -23.70
C ASN A 744 9.69 -37.54 -23.01
N ILE A 745 10.14 -37.30 -21.78
CA ILE A 745 9.96 -36.01 -21.10
C ILE A 745 10.98 -34.98 -21.58
N TYR A 746 12.20 -35.41 -21.90
CA TYR A 746 13.27 -34.55 -22.42
C TYR A 746 13.11 -34.16 -23.90
N GLN A 747 12.25 -34.88 -24.63
CA GLN A 747 11.92 -34.64 -26.05
C GLN A 747 10.67 -33.77 -26.18
#